data_AF-A0A0K0DZ92-F1
#
_entry.id   AF-A0A0K0DZ92-F1
#
_cell.length_a   1.000
_cell.length_b   1.000
_cell.length_c   1.000
_cell.angle_alpha   90.00
_cell.angle_beta   90.00
_cell.angle_gamma   90.00
#
_symmetry.space_group_name_H-M   'P 1'
#
loop_
_entity.id
_entity.type
_entity.pdbx_description
1 polymer ?
#
loop_
_entity_poly.entity_id
_entity_poly.type
_entity_poly.pdbx_seq_one_letter_code
_entity_poly.pdbx_strand_id
1 'polypeptide(L)'
;MLGHVHIVLRDLLIIRATKKTWKNIEEKLKLNEEFFIFNKVYPDEETFKFIATAGAELGLSHNEILETLGEHFMEYVWKNGWKELLNSIAYDVFGFLNAVTSLHMFIDSLSFQNKIKGPSFYCESNKDGTIKMHYYSVRPNLEYLVKGIVCKASSLLYDVKLHVQLIDKSSDRNLNHCIFIIQPLERNKKLQITYNIPIKNITNEILITLKDFVKIFPTHVCFNKNMYIEHCGKFLSQQLNLSSISPTKINDIFQIVTPLNTGLTFKSIILHMNTTFILQIKKPFHRHTIVSSNNSSKTQQHIYLKGQMILVGGGEYILFLNTIHLNTVKSLLTSQIYLNDYPLYDTQRNVILLNQSRACQQILNTKLEQTVNNLKKIANELESLKVKTDNILYDTIPTQIVTAIREKKSIEAKEFSEASCLICDIPYFNIINNTCSPKEVMNLMTDIFNTYESLILFYNSHKVVSFMDTYFIVCGVPDEQTNHAGNIMNLALGLLWQVKQFCVPIINLPLLLRISIHSGPVVAGIVGSKKIRYCILGNTVNTTKTLLNHCEPGKIIVSNATKLSAMKYSDDEFEFQVKGFVQICSKNATCTFYLEKNLTKSINEITNISNDDQDNDSQIHDGYSRLNSLADIRAWQLADVNVKRQESVIDALKQYHTSDTFASSTIQKVREFKKAWKDRLINSCSRDSGIFTSSTNNGNTSIKESKACNIM
;
A
#
# COMPACT_ATOMS: atom_id res chain seq x y z
N MET A 1 0.73 -29.92 -31.09
CA MET A 1 0.54 -28.55 -31.64
C MET A 1 0.31 -27.53 -30.52
N LEU A 2 0.26 -26.23 -30.84
CA LEU A 2 -0.04 -25.19 -29.85
C LEU A 2 -1.53 -25.25 -29.44
N GLY A 3 -1.85 -25.05 -28.16
CA GLY A 3 -3.21 -25.06 -27.62
C GLY A 3 -4.16 -24.04 -28.25
N HIS A 4 -3.65 -23.00 -28.91
CA HIS A 4 -4.47 -22.13 -29.74
C HIS A 4 -5.30 -22.89 -30.79
N VAL A 5 -4.72 -23.92 -31.42
CA VAL A 5 -5.45 -24.76 -32.41
C VAL A 5 -6.58 -25.53 -31.73
N HIS A 6 -6.39 -25.97 -30.47
CA HIS A 6 -7.44 -26.63 -29.70
C HIS A 6 -8.59 -25.68 -29.34
N ILE A 7 -8.27 -24.42 -28.99
CA ILE A 7 -9.28 -23.39 -28.73
C ILE A 7 -10.09 -23.09 -29.99
N VAL A 8 -9.43 -22.96 -31.14
CA VAL A 8 -10.10 -22.75 -32.43
C VAL A 8 -10.99 -23.94 -32.80
N LEU A 9 -10.50 -25.17 -32.60
CA LEU A 9 -11.30 -26.37 -32.85
C LEU A 9 -12.52 -26.44 -31.92
N ARG A 10 -12.37 -26.08 -30.64
CA ARG A 10 -13.49 -25.94 -29.71
C ARG A 10 -14.50 -24.91 -30.20
N ASP A 11 -14.04 -23.75 -30.64
CA ASP A 11 -14.91 -22.68 -31.15
C ASP A 11 -15.67 -23.12 -32.40
N LEU A 12 -15.01 -23.80 -33.34
CA LEU A 12 -15.64 -24.42 -34.51
C LEU A 12 -16.75 -25.39 -34.07
N LEU A 13 -16.45 -26.25 -33.09
CA LEU A 13 -17.40 -27.24 -32.58
C LEU A 13 -18.57 -26.59 -31.85
N ILE A 14 -18.37 -25.49 -31.12
CA ILE A 14 -19.46 -24.77 -30.46
C ILE A 14 -20.39 -24.11 -31.48
N ILE A 15 -19.83 -23.61 -32.59
CA ILE A 15 -20.60 -22.90 -33.62
C ILE A 15 -21.36 -23.87 -34.53
N ARG A 16 -20.72 -24.98 -34.94
CA ARG A 16 -21.34 -25.95 -35.87
C ARG A 16 -22.09 -27.07 -35.18
N ALA A 17 -21.69 -27.44 -33.96
CA ALA A 17 -22.22 -28.59 -33.26
C ALA A 17 -23.16 -28.14 -32.11
N THR A 18 -24.20 -28.92 -31.85
CA THR A 18 -25.09 -28.65 -30.71
C THR A 18 -24.35 -28.88 -29.38
N LYS A 19 -24.81 -28.27 -28.27
CA LYS A 19 -24.23 -28.52 -26.93
C LYS A 19 -24.13 -30.02 -26.57
N LYS A 20 -24.95 -30.88 -27.19
CA LYS A 20 -24.93 -32.34 -27.01
C LYS A 20 -23.70 -32.98 -27.67
N THR A 21 -23.39 -32.63 -28.92
CA THR A 21 -22.20 -33.15 -29.63
C THR A 21 -20.90 -32.72 -28.95
N TRP A 22 -20.85 -31.51 -28.37
CA TRP A 22 -19.70 -31.09 -27.56
C TRP A 22 -19.49 -31.99 -26.34
N LYS A 23 -20.56 -32.27 -25.56
CA LYS A 23 -20.48 -33.16 -24.39
C LYS A 23 -20.02 -34.57 -24.76
N ASN A 24 -20.48 -35.11 -25.89
CA ASN A 24 -20.03 -36.43 -26.36
C ASN A 24 -18.52 -36.45 -26.65
N ILE A 25 -17.99 -35.38 -27.25
CA ILE A 25 -16.55 -35.25 -27.54
C ILE A 25 -15.75 -35.12 -26.23
N GLU A 26 -16.25 -34.33 -25.28
CA GLU A 26 -15.65 -34.13 -23.96
C GLU A 26 -15.56 -35.45 -23.19
N GLU A 27 -16.62 -36.26 -23.21
CA GLU A 27 -16.65 -37.60 -22.60
C GLU A 27 -15.72 -38.60 -23.32
N LYS A 28 -15.72 -38.64 -24.66
CA LYS A 28 -14.91 -39.59 -25.43
C LYS A 28 -13.40 -39.36 -25.27
N LEU A 29 -12.98 -38.10 -25.19
CA LEU A 29 -11.57 -37.73 -25.08
C LEU A 29 -11.11 -37.49 -23.64
N LYS A 30 -12.01 -37.55 -22.65
CA LYS A 30 -11.72 -37.23 -21.24
C LYS A 30 -10.98 -35.90 -21.12
N LEU A 31 -11.49 -34.87 -21.79
CA LEU A 31 -10.84 -33.56 -21.85
C LEU A 31 -11.10 -32.80 -20.54
N ASN A 32 -10.03 -32.52 -19.80
CA ASN A 32 -10.09 -31.58 -18.68
C ASN A 32 -10.03 -30.13 -19.20
N GLU A 33 -10.51 -29.15 -18.43
CA GLU A 33 -10.41 -27.72 -18.77
C GLU A 33 -8.96 -27.27 -19.06
N GLU A 34 -7.98 -27.95 -18.48
CA GLU A 34 -6.55 -27.75 -18.73
C GLU A 34 -6.12 -28.00 -20.19
N PHE A 35 -6.93 -28.68 -21.01
CA PHE A 35 -6.60 -28.96 -22.40
C PHE A 35 -6.71 -27.72 -23.32
N PHE A 36 -7.39 -26.66 -22.87
CA PHE A 36 -7.64 -25.46 -23.68
C PHE A 36 -6.75 -24.26 -23.31
N ILE A 37 -5.52 -24.53 -22.86
CA ILE A 37 -4.53 -23.48 -22.55
C ILE A 37 -3.86 -22.95 -23.82
N PHE A 38 -4.06 -21.66 -24.12
CA PHE A 38 -3.57 -20.97 -25.33
C PHE A 38 -2.05 -21.13 -25.58
N ASN A 39 -1.23 -20.97 -24.52
CA ASN A 39 0.23 -20.95 -24.60
C ASN A 39 0.91 -22.32 -24.34
N LYS A 40 0.14 -23.41 -24.20
CA LYS A 40 0.69 -24.74 -23.93
C LYS A 40 0.92 -25.49 -25.25
N VAL A 41 2.06 -26.16 -25.37
CA VAL A 41 2.36 -27.04 -26.51
C VAL A 41 1.96 -28.46 -26.12
N TYR A 42 1.07 -29.05 -26.91
CA TYR A 42 0.62 -30.44 -26.76
C TYR A 42 1.33 -31.36 -27.75
N PRO A 43 1.47 -32.66 -27.46
CA PRO A 43 1.87 -33.66 -28.44
C PRO A 43 0.99 -33.61 -29.69
N ASP A 44 1.59 -33.81 -30.87
CA ASP A 44 0.85 -33.75 -32.13
C ASP A 44 -0.21 -34.87 -32.22
N GLU A 45 0.06 -36.04 -31.63
CA GLU A 45 -0.87 -37.18 -31.54
C GLU A 45 -2.19 -36.82 -30.85
N GLU A 46 -2.15 -36.04 -29.77
CA GLU A 46 -3.35 -35.61 -29.04
C GLU A 46 -4.20 -34.67 -29.90
N THR A 47 -3.56 -33.74 -30.62
CA THR A 47 -4.26 -32.85 -31.54
C THR A 47 -4.89 -33.62 -32.71
N PHE A 48 -4.19 -34.58 -33.30
CA PHE A 48 -4.74 -35.39 -34.39
C PHE A 48 -5.87 -36.31 -33.92
N LYS A 49 -5.77 -36.90 -32.71
CA LYS A 49 -6.86 -37.64 -32.09
C LYS A 49 -8.09 -36.75 -31.92
N PHE A 50 -7.91 -35.54 -31.40
CA PHE A 50 -9.01 -34.58 -31.20
C PHE A 50 -9.69 -34.19 -32.52
N ILE A 51 -8.92 -33.92 -33.58
CA ILE A 51 -9.45 -33.62 -34.92
C ILE A 51 -10.19 -34.85 -35.47
N ALA A 52 -9.63 -36.06 -35.34
CA ALA A 52 -10.26 -37.28 -35.85
C ALA A 52 -11.61 -37.57 -35.17
N THR A 53 -11.69 -37.43 -33.85
CA THR A 53 -12.95 -37.59 -33.11
C THR A 53 -13.97 -36.52 -33.44
N ALA A 54 -13.52 -35.27 -33.64
CA ALA A 54 -14.39 -34.18 -34.07
C ALA A 54 -14.95 -34.42 -35.48
N GLY A 55 -14.15 -34.98 -36.39
CA GLY A 55 -14.58 -35.32 -37.75
C GLY A 55 -15.63 -36.43 -37.75
N ALA A 56 -15.41 -37.47 -36.95
CA ALA A 56 -16.35 -38.57 -36.79
C ALA A 56 -17.72 -38.12 -36.26
N GLU A 57 -17.77 -37.21 -35.29
CA GLU A 57 -19.03 -36.68 -34.74
C GLU A 57 -19.76 -35.71 -35.69
N LEU A 58 -19.03 -34.98 -36.52
CA LEU A 58 -19.61 -34.07 -37.51
C LEU A 58 -20.00 -34.77 -38.83
N GLY A 59 -19.64 -36.05 -39.01
CA GLY A 59 -19.85 -36.79 -40.26
C GLY A 59 -18.96 -36.31 -41.42
N LEU A 60 -17.84 -35.64 -41.11
CA LEU A 60 -16.89 -35.12 -42.09
C LEU A 60 -15.71 -36.07 -42.24
N SER A 61 -15.19 -36.20 -43.46
CA SER A 61 -13.92 -36.91 -43.69
C SER A 61 -12.76 -36.16 -43.03
N HIS A 62 -11.63 -36.86 -42.81
CA HIS A 62 -10.43 -36.26 -42.19
C HIS A 62 -9.93 -35.01 -42.96
N ASN A 63 -10.03 -35.03 -44.28
CA ASN A 63 -9.58 -33.92 -45.12
C ASN A 63 -10.54 -32.73 -45.05
N GLU A 64 -11.85 -32.99 -45.05
CA GLU A 64 -12.89 -31.95 -44.94
C GLU A 64 -12.87 -31.27 -43.58
N ILE A 65 -12.65 -32.01 -42.48
CA ILE A 65 -12.53 -31.36 -41.17
C ILE A 65 -11.29 -30.48 -41.08
N LEU A 66 -10.16 -30.87 -41.67
CA LEU A 66 -8.96 -30.03 -41.69
C LEU A 66 -9.16 -28.77 -42.54
N GLU A 67 -9.79 -28.88 -43.70
CA GLU A 67 -10.11 -27.74 -44.56
C GLU A 67 -11.05 -26.76 -43.85
N THR A 68 -12.11 -27.27 -43.22
CA THR A 68 -13.06 -26.44 -42.45
C THR A 68 -12.45 -25.85 -41.19
N LEU A 69 -11.54 -26.58 -40.51
CA LEU A 69 -10.73 -26.02 -39.41
C LEU A 69 -9.89 -24.84 -39.91
N GLY A 70 -9.29 -24.95 -41.09
CA GLY A 70 -8.45 -23.91 -41.68
C GLY A 70 -9.22 -22.64 -42.02
N GLU A 71 -10.43 -22.79 -42.58
CA GLU A 71 -11.33 -21.67 -42.82
C GLU A 71 -11.74 -20.98 -41.51
N HIS A 72 -12.18 -21.77 -40.51
CA HIS A 72 -12.58 -21.23 -39.21
C HIS A 72 -11.42 -20.60 -38.46
N PHE A 73 -10.21 -21.15 -38.60
CA PHE A 73 -9.00 -20.59 -38.01
C PHE A 73 -8.76 -19.16 -38.50
N MET A 74 -8.90 -18.91 -39.81
CA MET A 74 -8.76 -17.56 -40.35
C MET A 74 -9.88 -16.61 -39.87
N GLU A 75 -11.12 -17.08 -39.75
CA GLU A 75 -12.20 -16.25 -39.17
C GLU A 75 -11.96 -15.93 -37.70
N TYR A 76 -11.47 -16.90 -36.93
CA TYR A 76 -11.17 -16.73 -35.51
C TYR A 76 -10.04 -15.72 -35.31
N VAL A 77 -8.95 -15.85 -36.07
CA VAL A 77 -7.83 -14.91 -36.05
C VAL A 77 -8.28 -13.50 -36.48
N TRP A 78 -9.14 -13.41 -37.50
CA TRP A 78 -9.71 -12.16 -37.98
C TRP A 78 -10.56 -11.45 -36.92
N LYS A 79 -11.40 -12.19 -36.19
CA LYS A 79 -12.26 -11.66 -35.11
C LYS A 79 -11.46 -11.29 -33.87
N ASN A 80 -10.38 -12.02 -33.57
CA ASN A 80 -9.60 -11.86 -32.33
C ASN A 80 -8.42 -10.90 -32.44
N GLY A 81 -8.61 -9.76 -33.12
CA GLY A 81 -7.69 -8.62 -33.07
C GLY A 81 -6.51 -8.64 -34.06
N TRP A 82 -6.32 -9.70 -34.85
CA TRP A 82 -5.22 -9.78 -35.83
C TRP A 82 -5.57 -9.18 -37.20
N LYS A 83 -6.78 -8.63 -37.36
CA LYS A 83 -7.27 -8.02 -38.61
C LYS A 83 -6.33 -6.95 -39.15
N GLU A 84 -5.90 -6.01 -38.31
CA GLU A 84 -5.05 -4.89 -38.74
C GLU A 84 -3.68 -5.38 -39.21
N LEU A 85 -3.09 -6.34 -38.49
CA LEU A 85 -1.81 -6.94 -38.88
C LEU A 85 -1.95 -7.65 -40.23
N LEU A 86 -2.94 -8.53 -40.40
CA LEU A 86 -3.12 -9.29 -41.64
C LEU A 86 -3.38 -8.38 -42.85
N ASN A 87 -4.16 -7.31 -42.69
CA ASN A 87 -4.40 -6.32 -43.74
C ASN A 87 -3.14 -5.54 -44.15
N SER A 88 -2.17 -5.39 -43.24
CA SER A 88 -0.95 -4.59 -43.48
C SER A 88 0.17 -5.34 -44.20
N ILE A 89 0.06 -6.66 -44.35
CA ILE A 89 1.18 -7.51 -44.82
C ILE A 89 1.48 -7.31 -46.30
N ALA A 90 0.46 -7.33 -47.15
CA ALA A 90 0.62 -7.26 -48.59
C ALA A 90 -0.65 -6.77 -49.29
N TYR A 91 -0.49 -6.20 -50.48
CA TYR A 91 -1.59 -5.72 -51.33
C TYR A 91 -2.22 -6.82 -52.19
N ASP A 92 -1.56 -7.96 -52.36
CA ASP A 92 -1.99 -9.07 -53.20
C ASP A 92 -1.74 -10.44 -52.55
N VAL A 93 -2.39 -11.47 -53.10
CA VAL A 93 -2.29 -12.85 -52.59
C VAL A 93 -0.86 -13.38 -52.69
N PHE A 94 -0.15 -13.06 -53.78
CA PHE A 94 1.24 -13.46 -53.96
C PHE A 94 2.18 -12.87 -52.90
N GLY A 95 2.08 -11.57 -52.64
CA GLY A 95 2.84 -10.90 -51.60
C GLY A 95 2.50 -11.44 -50.20
N PHE A 96 1.21 -11.68 -49.95
CA PHE A 96 0.74 -12.25 -48.69
C PHE A 96 1.40 -13.60 -48.42
N LEU A 97 1.25 -14.56 -49.35
CA LEU A 97 1.78 -15.92 -49.18
C LEU A 97 3.29 -15.97 -49.00
N ASN A 98 4.05 -15.10 -49.69
CA ASN A 98 5.49 -14.98 -49.48
C ASN A 98 5.86 -14.38 -48.11
N ALA A 99 5.03 -13.47 -47.58
CA ALA A 99 5.24 -12.83 -46.29
C ALA A 99 4.76 -13.66 -45.08
N VAL A 100 3.88 -14.65 -45.29
CA VAL A 100 3.36 -15.53 -44.21
C VAL A 100 4.48 -16.19 -43.40
N THR A 101 5.58 -16.59 -44.04
CA THR A 101 6.73 -17.18 -43.32
C THR A 101 7.36 -16.18 -42.35
N SER A 102 7.53 -14.93 -42.78
CA SER A 102 8.04 -13.85 -41.92
C SER A 102 7.07 -13.50 -40.80
N LEU A 103 5.76 -13.52 -41.08
CA LEU A 103 4.71 -13.33 -40.08
C LEU A 103 4.77 -14.42 -38.99
N HIS A 104 4.92 -15.69 -39.37
CA HIS A 104 5.02 -16.79 -38.40
C HIS A 104 6.22 -16.62 -37.48
N MET A 105 7.39 -16.26 -38.03
CA MET A 105 8.59 -15.99 -37.24
C MET A 105 8.38 -14.83 -36.26
N PHE A 106 7.69 -13.77 -36.72
CA PHE A 106 7.35 -12.63 -35.88
C PHE A 106 6.41 -13.04 -34.73
N ILE A 107 5.32 -13.73 -35.02
CA ILE A 107 4.33 -14.17 -34.03
C ILE A 107 4.94 -15.16 -33.03
N ASP A 108 5.77 -16.09 -33.49
CA ASP A 108 6.47 -17.03 -32.62
C ASP A 108 7.41 -16.31 -31.63
N SER A 109 8.13 -15.30 -32.12
CA SER A 109 9.01 -14.49 -31.28
C SER A 109 8.26 -13.62 -30.27
N LEU A 110 7.10 -13.07 -30.65
CA LEU A 110 6.33 -12.13 -29.85
C LEU A 110 5.45 -12.84 -28.81
N SER A 111 4.70 -13.85 -29.24
CA SER A 111 3.63 -14.46 -28.45
C SER A 111 4.04 -15.78 -27.80
N PHE A 112 4.91 -16.56 -28.45
CA PHE A 112 5.14 -17.96 -28.08
C PHE A 112 6.57 -18.28 -27.65
N GLN A 113 7.43 -17.26 -27.51
CA GLN A 113 8.80 -17.39 -27.00
C GLN A 113 9.63 -18.43 -27.78
N ASN A 114 9.53 -18.44 -29.11
CA ASN A 114 10.26 -19.36 -30.00
C ASN A 114 9.96 -20.85 -29.79
N LYS A 115 8.77 -21.19 -29.27
CA LYS A 115 8.35 -22.58 -29.03
C LYS A 115 7.70 -23.21 -30.26
N ILE A 116 7.38 -22.43 -31.29
CA ILE A 116 6.67 -22.91 -32.48
C ILE A 116 7.64 -23.13 -33.63
N LYS A 117 7.62 -24.34 -34.20
CA LYS A 117 8.21 -24.59 -35.52
C LYS A 117 7.16 -24.27 -36.58
N GLY A 118 7.15 -23.03 -37.06
CA GLY A 118 6.24 -22.58 -38.10
C GLY A 118 6.54 -23.23 -39.47
N PRO A 119 5.54 -23.41 -40.34
CA PRO A 119 5.78 -23.84 -41.71
C PRO A 119 6.44 -22.73 -42.55
N SER A 120 7.09 -23.11 -43.65
CA SER A 120 7.67 -22.18 -44.61
C SER A 120 6.90 -22.21 -45.94
N PHE A 121 6.63 -21.02 -46.47
CA PHE A 121 5.93 -20.80 -47.73
C PHE A 121 6.85 -20.14 -48.74
N TYR A 122 6.82 -20.66 -49.96
CA TYR A 122 7.50 -20.08 -51.12
C TYR A 122 6.58 -20.14 -52.33
N CYS A 123 6.38 -19.01 -53.01
CA CYS A 123 5.47 -18.94 -54.16
C CYS A 123 6.23 -18.58 -55.44
N GLU A 124 6.01 -19.37 -56.50
CA GLU A 124 6.44 -19.09 -57.86
C GLU A 124 5.23 -18.58 -58.66
N SER A 125 5.41 -17.51 -59.43
CA SER A 125 4.38 -17.00 -60.34
C SER A 125 4.59 -17.62 -61.72
N ASN A 126 3.58 -18.33 -62.23
CA ASN A 126 3.61 -18.86 -63.59
C ASN A 126 3.13 -17.78 -64.57
N LYS A 127 3.61 -17.87 -65.82
CA LYS A 127 3.22 -16.95 -66.91
C LYS A 127 1.69 -16.93 -67.15
N ASP A 128 1.01 -18.01 -66.80
CA ASP A 128 -0.44 -18.18 -66.96
C ASP A 128 -1.26 -17.46 -65.86
N GLY A 129 -0.61 -16.76 -64.92
CA GLY A 129 -1.26 -16.07 -63.80
C GLY A 129 -1.62 -16.99 -62.63
N THR A 130 -1.24 -18.26 -62.69
CA THR A 130 -1.39 -19.22 -61.59
C THR A 130 -0.21 -19.10 -60.62
N ILE A 131 -0.45 -19.31 -59.34
CA ILE A 131 0.61 -19.31 -58.31
C ILE A 131 0.90 -20.76 -57.93
N LYS A 132 2.17 -21.15 -58.01
CA LYS A 132 2.65 -22.43 -57.51
C LYS A 132 3.25 -22.22 -56.13
N MET A 133 2.54 -22.68 -55.11
CA MET A 133 2.92 -22.53 -53.71
C MET A 133 3.60 -23.80 -53.20
N HIS A 134 4.84 -23.66 -52.75
CA HIS A 134 5.60 -24.67 -52.04
C HIS A 134 5.38 -24.48 -50.54
N TYR A 135 4.86 -25.51 -49.89
CA TYR A 135 4.64 -25.57 -48.45
C TYR A 135 5.59 -26.59 -47.82
N TYR A 136 6.41 -26.14 -46.89
CA TYR A 136 7.31 -26.99 -46.12
C TYR A 136 6.89 -27.03 -44.66
N SER A 137 6.78 -28.24 -44.10
CA SER A 137 6.40 -28.45 -42.71
C SER A 137 7.13 -29.65 -42.12
N VAL A 138 7.54 -29.52 -40.85
CA VAL A 138 8.06 -30.65 -40.06
C VAL A 138 6.93 -31.64 -39.71
N ARG A 139 5.68 -31.15 -39.63
CA ARG A 139 4.51 -31.95 -39.27
C ARG A 139 3.81 -32.49 -40.52
N PRO A 140 3.55 -33.80 -40.63
CA PRO A 140 2.82 -34.38 -41.75
C PRO A 140 1.32 -34.10 -41.63
N ASN A 141 0.59 -34.27 -42.74
CA ASN A 141 -0.89 -34.31 -42.81
C ASN A 141 -1.62 -33.01 -42.43
N LEU A 142 -0.98 -31.85 -42.60
CA LEU A 142 -1.60 -30.52 -42.41
C LEU A 142 -1.88 -29.81 -43.75
N GLU A 143 -1.75 -30.50 -44.89
CA GLU A 143 -1.96 -29.92 -46.21
C GLU A 143 -3.36 -29.33 -46.43
N TYR A 144 -4.41 -30.03 -46.02
CA TYR A 144 -5.78 -29.56 -46.15
C TYR A 144 -6.11 -28.39 -45.21
N LEU A 145 -5.42 -28.30 -44.06
CA LEU A 145 -5.52 -27.15 -43.18
C LEU A 145 -5.04 -25.87 -43.88
N VAL A 146 -3.90 -25.96 -44.58
CA VAL A 146 -3.34 -24.86 -45.35
C VAL A 146 -4.28 -24.47 -46.49
N LYS A 147 -4.87 -25.46 -47.18
CA LYS A 147 -5.86 -25.22 -48.23
C LYS A 147 -7.02 -24.35 -47.72
N GLY A 148 -7.62 -24.71 -46.58
CA GLY A 148 -8.70 -23.94 -45.95
C GLY A 148 -8.28 -22.53 -45.53
N ILE A 149 -7.08 -22.40 -44.93
CA ILE A 149 -6.50 -21.11 -44.53
C ILE A 149 -6.32 -20.20 -45.74
N VAL A 150 -5.71 -20.67 -46.83
CA VAL A 150 -5.41 -19.86 -48.02
C VAL A 150 -6.70 -19.40 -48.70
N CYS A 151 -7.67 -20.30 -48.89
CA CYS A 151 -8.98 -19.97 -49.48
C CYS A 151 -9.73 -18.91 -48.66
N LYS A 152 -9.72 -19.04 -47.33
CA LYS A 152 -10.44 -18.08 -46.47
C LYS A 152 -9.69 -16.77 -46.33
N ALA A 153 -8.37 -16.80 -46.22
CA ALA A 153 -7.54 -15.60 -46.16
C ALA A 153 -7.73 -14.73 -47.40
N SER A 154 -7.73 -15.31 -48.61
CA SER A 154 -7.94 -14.55 -49.85
C SER A 154 -9.32 -13.93 -49.94
N SER A 155 -10.34 -14.65 -49.45
CA SER A 155 -11.71 -14.15 -49.42
C SER A 155 -11.92 -13.05 -48.40
N LEU A 156 -11.21 -13.06 -47.25
CA LEU A 156 -11.35 -12.04 -46.21
C LEU A 156 -10.48 -10.80 -46.48
N LEU A 157 -9.29 -10.97 -47.05
CA LEU A 157 -8.31 -9.89 -47.26
C LEU A 157 -8.52 -9.16 -48.59
N TYR A 158 -8.83 -9.88 -49.65
CA TYR A 158 -8.78 -9.37 -51.03
C TYR A 158 -10.09 -9.56 -51.81
N ASP A 159 -11.12 -10.12 -51.18
CA ASP A 159 -12.38 -10.51 -51.83
C ASP A 159 -12.16 -11.38 -53.09
N VAL A 160 -11.14 -12.26 -53.06
CA VAL A 160 -10.82 -13.20 -54.14
C VAL A 160 -11.16 -14.62 -53.71
N LYS A 161 -12.05 -15.28 -54.44
CA LYS A 161 -12.27 -16.73 -54.30
C LYS A 161 -11.20 -17.48 -55.08
N LEU A 162 -10.53 -18.41 -54.40
CA LEU A 162 -9.45 -19.22 -54.96
C LEU A 162 -9.87 -20.67 -55.13
N HIS A 163 -9.32 -21.31 -56.16
CA HIS A 163 -9.27 -22.75 -56.31
C HIS A 163 -7.85 -23.22 -56.01
N VAL A 164 -7.69 -24.01 -54.95
CA VAL A 164 -6.39 -24.52 -54.48
C VAL A 164 -6.34 -26.02 -54.65
N GLN A 165 -5.46 -26.52 -55.52
CA GLN A 165 -5.27 -27.94 -55.81
C GLN A 165 -3.90 -28.41 -55.33
N LEU A 166 -3.87 -29.54 -54.62
CA LEU A 166 -2.64 -30.24 -54.25
C LEU A 166 -2.17 -31.08 -55.45
N ILE A 167 -0.94 -30.85 -55.93
CA ILE A 167 -0.37 -31.54 -57.10
C ILE A 167 0.55 -32.66 -56.66
N ASP A 168 1.41 -32.35 -55.68
CA ASP A 168 2.51 -33.20 -55.29
C ASP A 168 2.73 -33.14 -53.78
N LYS A 169 3.12 -34.29 -53.23
CA LYS A 169 3.45 -34.48 -51.82
C LYS A 169 4.70 -35.34 -51.75
N SER A 170 5.79 -34.74 -51.32
CA SER A 170 7.05 -35.41 -51.07
C SER A 170 7.45 -35.27 -49.61
N SER A 171 8.22 -36.23 -49.10
CA SER A 171 8.83 -36.14 -47.77
C SER A 171 10.31 -36.42 -47.91
N ASP A 172 11.15 -35.46 -47.54
CA ASP A 172 12.60 -35.61 -47.54
C ASP A 172 13.15 -35.30 -46.15
N ARG A 173 13.86 -36.25 -45.53
CA ARG A 173 14.58 -36.09 -44.24
C ARG A 173 13.78 -35.34 -43.15
N ASN A 174 12.55 -35.77 -42.86
CA ASN A 174 11.63 -35.19 -41.87
C ASN A 174 11.01 -33.82 -42.24
N LEU A 175 11.19 -33.35 -43.47
CA LEU A 175 10.50 -32.18 -44.01
C LEU A 175 9.47 -32.66 -45.04
N ASN A 176 8.20 -32.42 -44.75
CA ASN A 176 7.12 -32.66 -45.70
C ASN A 176 7.03 -31.45 -46.63
N HIS A 177 7.02 -31.70 -47.92
CA HIS A 177 6.91 -30.70 -48.96
C HIS A 177 5.67 -30.98 -49.81
N CYS A 178 4.73 -30.05 -49.77
CA CYS A 178 3.51 -30.09 -50.58
C CYS A 178 3.55 -28.97 -51.62
N ILE A 179 3.17 -29.27 -52.85
CA ILE A 179 3.06 -28.28 -53.93
C ILE A 179 1.57 -28.07 -54.24
N PHE A 180 1.13 -26.82 -54.14
CA PHE A 180 -0.22 -26.41 -54.49
C PHE A 180 -0.20 -25.52 -55.73
N ILE A 181 -1.16 -25.72 -56.64
CA ILE A 181 -1.52 -24.74 -57.67
C ILE A 181 -2.71 -23.93 -57.14
N ILE A 182 -2.58 -22.61 -57.21
CA ILE A 182 -3.59 -21.64 -56.81
C ILE A 182 -4.06 -20.90 -58.07
N GLN A 183 -5.36 -20.93 -58.31
CA GLN A 183 -6.01 -20.27 -59.45
C GLN A 183 -7.18 -19.39 -58.95
N PRO A 184 -7.41 -18.21 -59.53
CA PRO A 184 -8.59 -17.42 -59.21
C PRO A 184 -9.83 -18.10 -59.80
N LEU A 185 -10.93 -18.17 -59.04
CA LEU A 185 -12.21 -18.67 -59.56
C LEU A 185 -12.81 -17.70 -60.59
N GLU A 186 -12.58 -16.40 -60.38
CA GLU A 186 -13.02 -15.33 -61.26
C GLU A 186 -11.89 -14.96 -62.22
N ARG A 187 -12.07 -15.24 -63.53
CA ARG A 187 -11.05 -14.97 -64.57
C ARG A 187 -10.58 -13.51 -64.65
N ASN A 188 -11.37 -12.56 -64.13
CA ASN A 188 -11.08 -11.14 -64.20
C ASN A 188 -10.18 -10.62 -63.07
N LYS A 189 -9.94 -11.39 -62.00
CA LYS A 189 -9.12 -10.97 -60.87
C LYS A 189 -7.70 -11.55 -61.00
N LYS A 190 -6.71 -10.66 -61.10
CA LYS A 190 -5.29 -11.05 -61.09
C LYS A 190 -4.85 -11.35 -59.66
N LEU A 191 -4.17 -12.48 -59.46
CA LEU A 191 -3.62 -12.88 -58.14
C LEU A 191 -2.35 -12.14 -57.74
N GLN A 192 -1.73 -11.46 -58.71
CA GLN A 192 -0.55 -10.66 -58.54
C GLN A 192 -0.81 -9.30 -59.18
N ILE A 193 -0.55 -8.23 -58.45
CA ILE A 193 -0.44 -6.91 -59.07
C ILE A 193 0.91 -6.91 -59.75
N THR A 194 0.93 -7.15 -61.06
CA THR A 194 2.10 -6.82 -61.85
C THR A 194 2.26 -5.31 -61.72
N TYR A 195 3.24 -4.85 -60.95
CA TYR A 195 3.80 -3.55 -61.22
C TYR A 195 4.25 -3.64 -62.67
N ASN A 196 3.49 -3.02 -63.56
CA ASN A 196 4.02 -2.58 -64.84
C ASN A 196 5.11 -1.56 -64.49
N ILE A 197 6.29 -2.07 -64.06
CA ILE A 197 7.51 -1.38 -64.37
C ILE A 197 7.46 -1.32 -65.90
N PRO A 198 7.44 -0.13 -66.51
CA PRO A 198 7.53 -0.04 -67.94
C PRO A 198 8.90 -0.60 -68.30
N ILE A 199 8.99 -1.89 -68.62
CA ILE A 199 10.14 -2.48 -69.29
C ILE A 199 10.03 -2.03 -70.76
N LYS A 200 10.12 -0.71 -70.97
CA LYS A 200 10.37 -0.10 -72.27
C LYS A 200 11.84 0.29 -72.25
N ASN A 201 12.67 -0.51 -72.91
CA ASN A 201 14.03 -0.18 -73.38
C ASN A 201 14.82 0.77 -72.45
N ILE A 202 15.22 0.28 -71.27
CA ILE A 202 16.04 1.04 -70.34
C ILE A 202 17.50 0.95 -70.82
N THR A 203 17.89 1.81 -71.76
CA THR A 203 19.26 1.89 -72.29
C THR A 203 20.11 2.99 -71.66
N ASN A 204 19.55 3.82 -70.77
CA ASN A 204 20.22 5.00 -70.18
C ASN A 204 19.97 5.18 -68.67
N GLU A 205 20.10 4.12 -67.86
CA GLU A 205 20.06 4.28 -66.39
C GLU A 205 21.47 4.50 -65.82
N ILE A 206 21.60 5.56 -65.00
CA ILE A 206 22.79 5.82 -64.19
C ILE A 206 22.88 4.71 -63.13
N LEU A 207 23.55 3.62 -63.47
CA LEU A 207 23.79 2.51 -62.56
C LEU A 207 24.70 2.97 -61.41
N ILE A 208 24.35 2.58 -60.20
CA ILE A 208 25.19 2.81 -59.01
C ILE A 208 26.52 2.07 -59.22
N THR A 209 27.64 2.78 -59.10
CA THR A 209 28.94 2.12 -59.21
C THR A 209 29.14 1.15 -58.05
N LEU A 210 29.87 0.05 -58.26
CA LEU A 210 30.15 -0.92 -57.19
C LEU A 210 30.81 -0.24 -55.96
N LYS A 211 31.64 0.78 -56.18
CA LYS A 211 32.28 1.56 -55.11
C LYS A 211 31.25 2.31 -54.27
N ASP A 212 30.26 2.93 -54.92
CA ASP A 212 29.18 3.62 -54.22
C ASP A 212 28.29 2.63 -53.47
N PHE A 213 27.97 1.49 -54.07
CA PHE A 213 27.19 0.44 -53.42
C PHE A 213 27.87 -0.09 -52.15
N VAL A 214 29.19 -0.36 -52.21
CA VAL A 214 30.00 -0.83 -51.06
C VAL A 214 30.08 0.19 -49.94
N LYS A 215 30.04 1.49 -50.28
CA LYS A 215 30.02 2.59 -49.31
C LYS A 215 28.63 2.79 -48.70
N ILE A 216 27.58 2.68 -49.52
CA ILE A 216 26.20 2.84 -49.06
C ILE A 216 25.87 1.73 -48.07
N PHE A 217 26.12 0.45 -48.41
CA PHE A 217 25.82 -0.71 -47.56
C PHE A 217 27.10 -1.27 -46.92
N PRO A 218 27.52 -0.79 -45.74
CA PRO A 218 28.81 -1.15 -45.15
C PRO A 218 28.92 -2.63 -44.73
N THR A 219 27.80 -3.33 -44.57
CA THR A 219 27.73 -4.68 -44.01
C THR A 219 27.27 -5.75 -45.01
N HIS A 220 26.94 -5.41 -46.25
CA HIS A 220 26.45 -6.40 -47.23
C HIS A 220 27.52 -7.46 -47.58
N VAL A 221 27.06 -8.63 -48.03
CA VAL A 221 27.92 -9.72 -48.56
C VAL A 221 27.31 -10.26 -49.84
N CYS A 222 28.07 -10.36 -50.92
CA CYS A 222 27.64 -10.98 -52.18
C CYS A 222 28.49 -12.21 -52.46
N PHE A 223 27.86 -13.35 -52.78
CA PHE A 223 28.55 -14.61 -53.04
C PHE A 223 27.91 -15.41 -54.17
N ASN A 224 28.71 -16.22 -54.84
CA ASN A 224 28.27 -17.04 -55.98
C ASN A 224 27.72 -18.41 -55.55
N LYS A 225 27.23 -19.20 -56.52
CA LYS A 225 26.75 -20.59 -56.31
C LYS A 225 27.73 -21.50 -55.57
N ASN A 226 29.03 -21.27 -55.73
CA ASN A 226 30.10 -22.03 -55.11
C ASN A 226 30.44 -21.56 -53.68
N MET A 227 29.64 -20.63 -53.13
CA MET A 227 29.79 -20.06 -51.78
C MET A 227 31.07 -19.22 -51.60
N TYR A 228 31.64 -18.71 -52.70
CA TYR A 228 32.75 -17.75 -52.65
C TYR A 228 32.22 -16.31 -52.63
N ILE A 229 32.81 -15.47 -51.76
CA ILE A 229 32.46 -14.06 -51.65
C ILE A 229 33.06 -13.28 -52.82
N GLU A 230 32.23 -12.61 -53.60
CA GLU A 230 32.63 -11.75 -54.72
C GLU A 230 32.99 -10.34 -54.23
N HIS A 231 32.14 -9.76 -53.38
CA HIS A 231 32.38 -8.47 -52.74
C HIS A 231 31.68 -8.36 -51.39
N CYS A 232 32.22 -7.51 -50.51
CA CYS A 232 31.67 -7.24 -49.18
C CYS A 232 31.70 -5.74 -48.88
N GLY A 233 30.83 -5.31 -47.97
CA GLY A 233 30.74 -3.92 -47.53
C GLY A 233 32.00 -3.44 -46.81
N LYS A 234 32.20 -2.11 -46.83
CA LYS A 234 33.41 -1.47 -46.27
C LYS A 234 33.68 -1.80 -44.80
N PHE A 235 32.63 -1.95 -43.98
CA PHE A 235 32.78 -2.28 -42.56
C PHE A 235 33.28 -3.72 -42.39
N LEU A 236 32.70 -4.68 -43.10
CA LEU A 236 33.13 -6.08 -43.02
C LEU A 236 34.53 -6.29 -43.59
N SER A 237 34.86 -5.65 -44.72
CA SER A 237 36.18 -5.79 -45.33
C SER A 237 37.30 -5.27 -44.41
N GLN A 238 37.07 -4.13 -43.76
CA GLN A 238 38.01 -3.53 -42.79
C GLN A 238 38.15 -4.36 -41.52
N GLN A 239 37.09 -5.03 -41.06
CA GLN A 239 37.12 -5.77 -39.79
C GLN A 239 37.60 -7.21 -39.94
N LEU A 240 37.29 -7.86 -41.05
CA LEU A 240 37.69 -9.25 -41.29
C LEU A 240 39.09 -9.38 -41.92
N ASN A 241 39.77 -8.25 -42.17
CA ASN A 241 41.05 -8.21 -42.92
C ASN A 241 41.00 -9.04 -44.20
N LEU A 242 39.88 -8.91 -44.94
CA LEU A 242 39.72 -9.55 -46.24
C LEU A 242 40.60 -8.82 -47.25
N SER A 243 41.90 -9.11 -47.23
CA SER A 243 42.80 -8.74 -48.30
C SER A 243 42.34 -9.43 -49.58
N SER A 244 42.32 -8.69 -50.70
CA SER A 244 41.79 -9.11 -52.01
C SER A 244 42.49 -10.31 -52.66
N ILE A 245 43.26 -11.10 -51.92
CA ILE A 245 44.33 -11.96 -52.44
C ILE A 245 43.91 -13.45 -52.44
N SER A 246 42.79 -13.85 -51.84
CA SER A 246 42.31 -15.25 -51.94
C SER A 246 40.79 -15.38 -51.98
N PRO A 247 40.24 -16.33 -52.77
CA PRO A 247 38.80 -16.61 -52.79
C PRO A 247 38.39 -17.21 -51.44
N THR A 248 37.66 -16.43 -50.63
CA THR A 248 37.19 -16.86 -49.30
C THR A 248 35.81 -17.48 -49.38
N LYS A 249 35.62 -18.63 -48.75
CA LYS A 249 34.30 -19.26 -48.63
C LYS A 249 33.51 -18.60 -47.50
N ILE A 250 32.23 -18.35 -47.73
CA ILE A 250 31.36 -17.74 -46.72
C ILE A 250 31.24 -18.61 -45.45
N ASN A 251 31.35 -19.94 -45.59
CA ASN A 251 31.32 -20.91 -44.49
C ASN A 251 32.47 -20.74 -43.48
N ASP A 252 33.60 -20.16 -43.90
CA ASP A 252 34.77 -20.01 -43.02
C ASP A 252 34.61 -18.80 -42.08
N ILE A 253 33.80 -17.83 -42.49
CA ILE A 253 33.61 -16.56 -41.79
C ILE A 253 32.31 -16.58 -40.98
N PHE A 254 31.24 -17.09 -41.59
CA PHE A 254 29.90 -17.02 -41.04
C PHE A 254 29.38 -18.39 -40.63
N GLN A 255 28.56 -18.38 -39.59
CA GLN A 255 27.74 -19.51 -39.17
C GLN A 255 26.29 -19.07 -39.20
N ILE A 256 25.42 -19.85 -39.85
CA ILE A 256 23.99 -19.59 -39.85
C ILE A 256 23.39 -19.95 -38.49
N VAL A 257 22.65 -19.00 -37.91
CA VAL A 257 21.92 -19.17 -36.65
C VAL A 257 20.44 -19.39 -36.95
N THR A 258 19.88 -18.62 -37.89
CA THR A 258 18.50 -18.78 -38.36
C THR A 258 18.46 -18.79 -39.89
N PRO A 259 17.67 -19.70 -40.51
CA PRO A 259 16.82 -20.75 -39.90
C PRO A 259 17.60 -21.91 -39.26
N LEU A 260 17.02 -22.47 -38.19
CA LEU A 260 17.60 -23.58 -37.41
C LEU A 260 17.76 -24.85 -38.27
N ASN A 261 18.84 -25.61 -38.05
CA ASN A 261 19.16 -26.87 -38.72
C ASN A 261 19.40 -26.78 -40.24
N THR A 262 19.67 -25.59 -40.77
CA THR A 262 20.06 -25.43 -42.18
C THR A 262 21.58 -25.35 -42.29
N GLY A 263 22.16 -26.11 -43.21
CA GLY A 263 23.54 -25.89 -43.62
C GLY A 263 23.62 -24.62 -44.47
N LEU A 264 24.72 -23.88 -44.38
CA LEU A 264 24.99 -22.77 -45.29
C LEU A 264 25.37 -23.34 -46.67
N THR A 265 24.36 -23.76 -47.43
CA THR A 265 24.48 -24.22 -48.82
C THR A 265 23.53 -23.44 -49.71
N PHE A 266 23.90 -23.25 -50.97
CA PHE A 266 23.09 -22.49 -51.93
C PHE A 266 21.66 -23.04 -52.05
N LYS A 267 21.51 -24.38 -52.07
CA LYS A 267 20.19 -25.05 -52.12
C LYS A 267 19.38 -24.78 -50.86
N SER A 268 19.99 -24.86 -49.67
CA SER A 268 19.30 -24.58 -48.40
C SER A 268 18.85 -23.13 -48.29
N ILE A 269 19.65 -22.19 -48.78
CA ILE A 269 19.29 -20.77 -48.79
C ILE A 269 18.09 -20.53 -49.71
N ILE A 270 18.08 -21.13 -50.92
CA ILE A 270 16.96 -21.03 -51.86
C ILE A 270 15.64 -21.51 -51.21
N LEU A 271 15.68 -22.63 -50.49
CA LEU A 271 14.52 -23.18 -49.82
C LEU A 271 13.92 -22.24 -48.75
N HIS A 272 14.73 -21.33 -48.20
CA HIS A 272 14.33 -20.42 -47.12
C HIS A 272 14.51 -18.94 -47.49
N MET A 273 14.48 -18.57 -48.79
CA MET A 273 14.73 -17.19 -49.25
C MET A 273 13.80 -16.15 -48.63
N ASN A 274 12.56 -16.54 -48.32
CA ASN A 274 11.56 -15.67 -47.70
C ASN A 274 11.72 -15.52 -46.18
N THR A 275 12.75 -16.14 -45.59
CA THR A 275 13.06 -16.02 -44.16
C THR A 275 14.14 -14.95 -43.92
N THR A 276 14.12 -14.34 -42.75
CA THR A 276 15.22 -13.47 -42.32
C THR A 276 16.38 -14.32 -41.82
N PHE A 277 17.53 -14.17 -42.45
CA PHE A 277 18.75 -14.87 -42.08
C PHE A 277 19.48 -14.12 -40.97
N ILE A 278 19.94 -14.85 -39.96
CA ILE A 278 20.86 -14.35 -38.94
C ILE A 278 22.15 -15.14 -39.06
N LEU A 279 23.23 -14.45 -39.40
CA LEU A 279 24.56 -15.02 -39.51
C LEU A 279 25.43 -14.54 -38.35
N GLN A 280 26.04 -15.46 -37.62
CA GLN A 280 27.05 -15.19 -36.60
C GLN A 280 28.43 -15.12 -37.26
N ILE A 281 29.22 -14.12 -36.88
CA ILE A 281 30.63 -14.04 -37.28
C ILE A 281 31.44 -14.91 -36.32
N LYS A 282 32.17 -15.90 -36.87
CA LYS A 282 32.92 -16.88 -36.09
C LYS A 282 34.06 -16.24 -35.28
N LYS A 283 34.75 -15.25 -35.88
CA LYS A 283 35.87 -14.55 -35.22
C LYS A 283 35.35 -13.39 -34.36
N PRO A 284 35.77 -13.25 -33.10
CA PRO A 284 35.45 -12.09 -32.28
C PRO A 284 36.16 -10.84 -32.81
N PHE A 285 35.53 -9.68 -32.65
CA PHE A 285 36.09 -8.40 -33.09
C PHE A 285 37.15 -7.90 -32.11
N HIS A 286 38.22 -7.30 -32.62
CA HIS A 286 39.22 -6.59 -31.82
C HIS A 286 39.32 -5.15 -32.35
N ARG A 287 38.55 -4.21 -31.78
CA ARG A 287 38.73 -2.77 -32.00
C ARG A 287 39.23 -2.14 -30.72
N HIS A 288 40.44 -1.58 -30.75
CA HIS A 288 41.15 -1.01 -29.60
C HIS A 288 41.27 -2.00 -28.42
N THR A 289 42.29 -2.85 -28.46
CA THR A 289 42.99 -3.25 -27.24
C THR A 289 43.65 -1.99 -26.67
N ILE A 290 42.90 -1.22 -25.88
CA ILE A 290 43.54 -0.26 -24.97
C ILE A 290 44.42 -1.12 -24.07
N VAL A 291 45.73 -0.88 -24.16
CA VAL A 291 46.77 -1.39 -23.27
C VAL A 291 46.36 -1.07 -21.85
N SER A 292 45.62 -1.99 -21.26
CA SER A 292 45.33 -2.05 -19.84
C SER A 292 45.67 -3.48 -19.45
N SER A 293 46.96 -3.67 -19.19
CA SER A 293 47.47 -4.79 -18.42
C SER A 293 46.77 -4.78 -17.08
N ASN A 294 45.74 -5.60 -16.94
CA ASN A 294 45.24 -6.26 -15.72
C ASN A 294 43.73 -6.49 -15.81
N ASN A 295 43.36 -7.70 -15.41
CA ASN A 295 42.01 -8.20 -15.11
C ASN A 295 41.22 -8.85 -16.25
N SER A 296 41.50 -10.15 -16.39
CA SER A 296 40.55 -11.27 -16.27
C SER A 296 39.22 -11.20 -17.04
N SER A 297 39.10 -12.13 -18.00
CA SER A 297 37.85 -12.75 -18.49
C SER A 297 36.73 -11.80 -18.92
N LYS A 298 36.97 -10.92 -19.90
CA LYS A 298 35.87 -10.34 -20.66
C LYS A 298 35.43 -11.34 -21.72
N THR A 299 34.28 -11.98 -21.50
CA THR A 299 33.60 -12.85 -22.47
C THR A 299 33.42 -12.09 -23.78
N GLN A 300 34.16 -12.48 -24.82
CA GLN A 300 34.08 -11.86 -26.13
C GLN A 300 32.72 -12.19 -26.76
N GLN A 301 31.89 -11.18 -27.03
CA GLN A 301 30.60 -11.38 -27.68
C GLN A 301 30.77 -11.53 -29.19
N HIS A 302 30.15 -12.56 -29.76
CA HIS A 302 30.04 -12.72 -31.19
C HIS A 302 29.04 -11.71 -31.76
N ILE A 303 29.31 -11.24 -32.97
CA ILE A 303 28.44 -10.30 -33.68
C ILE A 303 27.53 -11.07 -34.62
N TYR A 304 26.25 -10.71 -34.58
CA TYR A 304 25.22 -11.30 -35.42
C TYR A 304 24.81 -10.29 -36.48
N LEU A 305 24.74 -10.73 -37.73
CA LEU A 305 24.23 -9.96 -38.85
C LEU A 305 22.84 -10.49 -39.19
N LYS A 306 21.83 -9.63 -39.11
CA LYS A 306 20.45 -9.97 -39.47
C LYS A 306 20.11 -9.33 -40.81
N GLY A 307 19.56 -10.09 -41.75
CA GLY A 307 19.28 -9.58 -43.09
C GLY A 307 18.44 -10.51 -43.95
N GLN A 308 18.27 -10.11 -45.20
CA GLN A 308 17.62 -10.90 -46.24
C GLN A 308 18.63 -11.29 -47.31
N MET A 309 18.45 -12.49 -47.86
CA MET A 309 19.21 -12.97 -49.01
C MET A 309 18.37 -12.79 -50.27
N ILE A 310 18.94 -12.16 -51.29
CA ILE A 310 18.27 -11.83 -52.55
C ILE A 310 19.04 -12.48 -53.69
N LEU A 311 18.32 -13.10 -54.62
CA LEU A 311 18.92 -13.72 -55.80
C LEU A 311 19.17 -12.66 -56.87
N VAL A 312 20.41 -12.59 -57.38
CA VAL A 312 20.85 -11.58 -58.36
C VAL A 312 21.50 -12.27 -59.55
N GLY A 313 21.49 -11.61 -60.72
CA GLY A 313 22.19 -12.09 -61.92
C GLY A 313 21.61 -13.37 -62.49
N GLY A 314 20.27 -13.47 -62.58
CA GLY A 314 19.59 -14.64 -63.15
C GLY A 314 19.69 -15.92 -62.30
N GLY A 315 20.20 -15.83 -61.08
CA GLY A 315 20.34 -16.99 -60.19
C GLY A 315 21.77 -17.41 -59.89
N GLU A 316 22.77 -16.72 -60.41
CA GLU A 316 24.18 -17.04 -60.19
C GLU A 316 24.74 -16.53 -58.85
N TYR A 317 24.15 -15.46 -58.31
CA TYR A 317 24.65 -14.78 -57.11
C TYR A 317 23.56 -14.59 -56.06
N ILE A 318 23.96 -14.60 -54.79
CA ILE A 318 23.11 -14.23 -53.66
C ILE A 318 23.73 -13.00 -52.99
N LEU A 319 22.93 -11.94 -52.90
CA LEU A 319 23.24 -10.72 -52.18
C LEU A 319 22.57 -10.79 -50.79
N PHE A 320 23.37 -10.82 -49.74
CA PHE A 320 22.92 -10.73 -48.35
C PHE A 320 22.99 -9.28 -47.88
N LEU A 321 21.83 -8.60 -47.92
CA LEU A 321 21.66 -7.27 -47.33
C LEU A 321 21.33 -7.44 -45.85
N ASN A 322 22.22 -6.94 -45.00
CA ASN A 322 22.14 -7.17 -43.56
C ASN A 322 22.51 -5.93 -42.75
N THR A 323 22.15 -5.98 -41.48
CA THR A 323 22.47 -4.99 -40.46
C THR A 323 22.98 -5.70 -39.21
N ILE A 324 23.78 -5.01 -38.39
CA ILE A 324 24.34 -5.58 -37.18
C ILE A 324 23.24 -5.66 -36.10
N HIS A 325 22.95 -6.88 -35.67
CA HIS A 325 21.88 -7.17 -34.72
C HIS A 325 22.31 -6.88 -33.28
N LEU A 326 22.13 -5.62 -32.86
CA LEU A 326 22.27 -5.17 -31.48
C LEU A 326 21.09 -4.25 -31.15
N ASN A 327 20.46 -4.45 -29.99
CA ASN A 327 19.24 -3.76 -29.60
C ASN A 327 19.42 -2.80 -28.41
N THR A 328 20.52 -2.89 -27.68
CA THR A 328 20.81 -2.06 -26.51
C THR A 328 22.18 -1.39 -26.61
N VAL A 329 22.30 -0.21 -25.99
CA VAL A 329 23.57 0.54 -25.90
C VAL A 329 24.64 -0.26 -25.13
N LYS A 330 24.22 -1.09 -24.16
CA LYS A 330 25.13 -1.96 -23.40
C LYS A 330 25.78 -3.03 -24.27
N SER A 331 25.02 -3.60 -25.21
CA SER A 331 25.55 -4.58 -26.17
C SER A 331 26.49 -3.94 -27.19
N LEU A 332 26.24 -2.68 -27.60
CA LEU A 332 27.17 -1.91 -28.44
C LEU A 332 28.54 -1.74 -27.76
N LEU A 333 28.54 -1.31 -26.49
CA LEU A 333 29.76 -1.14 -25.70
C LEU A 333 30.52 -2.45 -25.52
N THR A 334 29.81 -3.55 -25.26
CA THR A 334 30.41 -4.88 -25.06
C THR A 334 31.03 -5.41 -26.35
N SER A 335 30.40 -5.13 -27.50
CA SER A 335 30.85 -5.56 -28.83
C SER A 335 31.84 -4.58 -29.48
N GLN A 336 32.17 -3.46 -28.82
CA GLN A 336 33.03 -2.39 -29.34
C GLN A 336 32.58 -1.81 -30.70
N ILE A 337 31.26 -1.77 -30.93
CA ILE A 337 30.66 -1.14 -32.12
C ILE A 337 30.18 0.26 -31.74
N TYR A 338 30.43 1.23 -32.61
CA TYR A 338 29.98 2.60 -32.44
C TYR A 338 28.69 2.86 -33.21
N LEU A 339 27.91 3.85 -32.76
CA LEU A 339 26.70 4.27 -33.47
C LEU A 339 26.99 4.79 -34.89
N ASN A 340 28.21 5.28 -35.13
CA ASN A 340 28.67 5.73 -36.45
C ASN A 340 28.91 4.58 -37.45
N ASP A 341 29.03 3.34 -36.98
CA ASP A 341 29.13 2.17 -37.87
C ASP A 341 27.78 1.83 -38.53
N TYR A 342 26.67 2.35 -37.98
CA TYR A 342 25.34 2.24 -38.57
C TYR A 342 25.07 3.43 -39.52
N PRO A 343 24.74 3.17 -40.80
CA PRO A 343 24.26 4.21 -41.70
C PRO A 343 23.02 4.93 -41.14
N LEU A 344 22.82 6.20 -41.52
CA LEU A 344 21.68 6.99 -41.05
C LEU A 344 20.32 6.42 -41.48
N TYR A 345 20.27 5.75 -42.62
CA TYR A 345 19.06 5.11 -43.13
C TYR A 345 18.76 3.76 -42.43
N ASP A 346 19.71 3.20 -41.68
CA ASP A 346 19.53 1.91 -41.01
C ASP A 346 18.61 2.08 -39.79
N THR A 347 17.50 1.34 -39.79
CA THR A 347 16.49 1.40 -38.74
C THR A 347 17.00 0.85 -37.41
N GLN A 348 18.03 0.00 -37.39
CA GLN A 348 18.60 -0.53 -36.14
C GLN A 348 19.16 0.59 -35.25
N ARG A 349 19.73 1.65 -35.85
CA ARG A 349 20.19 2.83 -35.11
C ARG A 349 19.06 3.46 -34.31
N ASN A 350 17.89 3.61 -34.92
CA ASN A 350 16.71 4.19 -34.27
C ASN A 350 16.15 3.25 -33.20
N VAL A 351 16.15 1.93 -33.43
CA VAL A 351 15.72 0.93 -32.45
C VAL A 351 16.58 0.99 -31.17
N ILE A 352 17.90 1.13 -31.29
CA ILE A 352 18.79 1.23 -30.14
C ILE A 352 18.49 2.49 -29.31
N LEU A 353 18.31 3.65 -29.96
CA LEU A 353 17.98 4.90 -29.30
C LEU A 353 16.59 4.86 -28.64
N LEU A 354 15.60 4.28 -29.32
CA LEU A 354 14.25 4.09 -28.80
C LEU A 354 14.25 3.19 -27.55
N ASN A 355 14.98 2.07 -27.59
CA ASN A 355 15.08 1.16 -26.45
C ASN A 355 15.76 1.84 -25.25
N GLN A 356 16.78 2.68 -25.48
CA GLN A 356 17.40 3.47 -24.41
C GLN A 356 16.41 4.49 -23.82
N SER A 357 15.65 5.20 -24.67
CA SER A 357 14.62 6.14 -24.22
C SER A 357 13.55 5.44 -23.37
N ARG A 358 13.05 4.27 -23.82
CA ARG A 358 12.09 3.44 -23.08
C ARG A 358 12.63 3.00 -21.72
N ALA A 359 13.89 2.56 -21.65
CA ALA A 359 14.53 2.19 -20.39
C ALA A 359 14.62 3.39 -19.42
N CYS A 360 14.99 4.58 -19.92
CA CYS A 360 15.01 5.80 -19.11
C CYS A 360 13.63 6.20 -18.59
N GLN A 361 12.59 6.13 -19.45
CA GLN A 361 11.21 6.43 -19.06
C GLN A 361 10.70 5.48 -17.96
N GLN A 362 11.01 4.18 -18.07
CA GLN A 362 10.64 3.21 -17.04
C GLN A 362 11.30 3.51 -15.68
N ILE A 363 12.59 3.89 -15.69
CA ILE A 363 13.31 4.29 -14.47
C ILE A 363 12.71 5.57 -13.87
N LEU A 364 12.28 6.53 -14.71
CA LEU A 364 11.64 7.76 -14.25
C LEU A 364 10.27 7.48 -13.61
N ASN A 365 9.44 6.67 -14.26
CA ASN A 365 8.11 6.30 -13.76
C ASN A 365 8.20 5.60 -12.40
N THR A 366 9.12 4.64 -12.25
CA THR A 366 9.33 3.94 -10.97
C THR A 366 9.80 4.88 -9.85
N LYS A 367 10.67 5.85 -10.15
CA LYS A 367 11.05 6.90 -9.17
C LYS A 367 9.86 7.78 -8.78
N LEU A 368 9.01 8.14 -9.73
CA LEU A 368 7.82 8.96 -9.48
C LEU A 368 6.79 8.22 -8.61
N GLU A 369 6.60 6.92 -8.83
CA GLU A 369 5.77 6.09 -7.96
C GLU A 369 6.29 6.04 -6.53
N GLN A 370 7.62 5.91 -6.35
CA GLN A 370 8.25 5.92 -5.03
C GLN A 370 8.06 7.25 -4.30
N THR A 371 8.24 8.39 -4.97
CA THR A 371 8.07 9.71 -4.34
C THR A 371 6.62 9.98 -3.94
N VAL A 372 5.66 9.63 -4.78
CA VAL A 372 4.23 9.75 -4.47
C VAL A 372 3.85 8.90 -3.25
N ASN A 373 4.35 7.67 -3.17
CA ASN A 373 4.09 6.79 -2.01
C ASN A 373 4.69 7.34 -0.71
N ASN A 374 5.89 7.92 -0.76
CA ASN A 374 6.52 8.53 0.42
C ASN A 374 5.76 9.77 0.90
N LEU A 375 5.29 10.62 -0.03
CA LEU A 375 4.49 11.81 0.32
C LEU A 375 3.18 11.44 1.04
N LYS A 376 2.50 10.38 0.59
CA LYS A 376 1.28 9.90 1.24
C LYS A 376 1.52 9.45 2.68
N LYS A 377 2.64 8.75 2.95
CA LYS A 377 3.00 8.32 4.31
C LYS A 377 3.23 9.51 5.24
N ILE A 378 4.02 10.49 4.79
CA ILE A 378 4.33 11.69 5.57
C ILE A 378 3.04 12.49 5.86
N ALA A 379 2.12 12.58 4.89
CA ALA A 379 0.85 13.27 5.09
C ALA A 379 -0.01 12.61 6.18
N ASN A 380 -0.14 11.28 6.17
CA ASN A 380 -0.90 10.54 7.18
C ASN A 380 -0.29 10.66 8.58
N GLU A 381 1.05 10.57 8.67
CA GLU A 381 1.77 10.77 9.94
C GLU A 381 1.53 12.16 10.50
N LEU A 382 1.61 13.19 9.65
CA LEU A 382 1.38 14.58 10.03
C LEU A 382 -0.06 14.80 10.52
N GLU A 383 -1.05 14.20 9.87
CA GLU A 383 -2.45 14.26 10.30
C GLU A 383 -2.64 13.62 11.68
N SER A 384 -2.05 12.45 11.92
CA SER A 384 -2.11 11.79 13.23
C SER A 384 -1.45 12.62 14.35
N LEU A 385 -0.33 13.28 14.05
CA LEU A 385 0.37 14.16 14.98
C LEU A 385 -0.43 15.42 15.25
N LYS A 386 -1.11 15.96 14.23
CA LYS A 386 -1.99 17.12 14.38
C LYS A 386 -3.15 16.81 15.34
N VAL A 387 -3.83 15.67 15.16
CA VAL A 387 -4.92 15.26 16.06
C VAL A 387 -4.44 15.09 17.51
N LYS A 388 -3.28 14.44 17.71
CA LYS A 388 -2.69 14.30 19.05
C LYS A 388 -2.36 15.65 19.68
N THR A 389 -1.78 16.56 18.90
CA THR A 389 -1.42 17.91 19.36
C THR A 389 -2.68 18.70 19.73
N ASP A 390 -3.73 18.60 18.92
CA ASP A 390 -5.01 19.26 19.17
C ASP A 390 -5.66 18.75 20.45
N ASN A 391 -5.68 17.43 20.68
CA ASN A 391 -6.23 16.87 21.93
C ASN A 391 -5.46 17.42 23.14
N ILE A 392 -4.12 17.44 23.12
CA ILE A 392 -3.32 17.95 24.24
C ILE A 392 -3.55 19.44 24.52
N LEU A 393 -3.69 20.25 23.47
CA LEU A 393 -3.84 21.70 23.61
C LEU A 393 -5.23 22.11 24.11
N TYR A 394 -6.27 21.36 23.73
CA TYR A 394 -7.66 21.77 23.86
C TYR A 394 -8.50 20.91 24.80
N ASP A 395 -7.94 19.84 25.40
CA ASP A 395 -8.68 18.92 26.30
C ASP A 395 -9.38 19.64 27.46
N THR A 396 -8.71 20.64 28.04
CA THR A 396 -9.22 21.38 29.20
C THR A 396 -10.12 22.56 28.84
N ILE A 397 -10.33 22.82 27.55
CA ILE A 397 -11.04 23.99 27.04
C ILE A 397 -12.36 23.53 26.43
N PRO A 398 -13.50 24.18 26.74
CA PRO A 398 -14.77 23.80 26.13
C PRO A 398 -14.72 23.87 24.60
N THR A 399 -15.34 22.90 23.93
CA THR A 399 -15.27 22.71 22.47
C THR A 399 -15.68 23.94 21.66
N GLN A 400 -16.66 24.71 22.14
CA GLN A 400 -17.12 25.97 21.52
C GLN A 400 -16.05 27.05 21.50
N ILE A 401 -15.22 27.09 22.52
CA ILE A 401 -14.11 28.03 22.64
C ILE A 401 -12.97 27.55 21.74
N VAL A 402 -12.74 26.24 21.68
CA VAL A 402 -11.74 25.63 20.79
C VAL A 402 -12.02 25.92 19.32
N THR A 403 -13.28 25.83 18.89
CA THR A 403 -13.68 26.19 17.51
C THR A 403 -13.46 27.66 17.23
N ALA A 404 -13.81 28.55 18.16
CA ALA A 404 -13.55 29.98 18.03
C ALA A 404 -12.04 30.31 17.94
N ILE A 405 -11.20 29.64 18.74
CA ILE A 405 -9.73 29.78 18.68
C ILE A 405 -9.20 29.30 17.32
N ARG A 406 -9.67 28.15 16.82
CA ARG A 406 -9.27 27.60 15.51
C ARG A 406 -9.62 28.52 14.36
N GLU A 407 -10.76 29.20 14.44
CA GLU A 407 -11.22 30.19 13.45
C GLU A 407 -10.55 31.56 13.61
N LYS A 408 -9.63 31.72 14.57
CA LYS A 408 -8.95 32.99 14.92
C LYS A 408 -9.94 34.12 15.27
N LYS A 409 -11.11 33.77 15.80
CA LYS A 409 -12.06 34.75 16.32
C LYS A 409 -11.57 35.27 17.67
N SER A 410 -11.73 36.57 17.91
CA SER A 410 -11.49 37.14 19.23
C SER A 410 -12.54 36.61 20.20
N ILE A 411 -12.11 36.11 21.36
CA ILE A 411 -12.99 35.55 22.38
C ILE A 411 -12.97 36.51 23.56
N GLU A 412 -14.05 37.28 23.69
CA GLU A 412 -14.24 38.21 24.78
C GLU A 412 -14.74 37.47 26.03
N ALA A 413 -14.51 38.06 27.20
CA ALA A 413 -15.08 37.54 28.44
C ALA A 413 -16.61 37.68 28.39
N LYS A 414 -17.32 36.60 28.72
CA LYS A 414 -18.78 36.56 28.75
C LYS A 414 -19.27 36.55 30.18
N GLU A 415 -20.26 37.38 30.47
CA GLU A 415 -20.98 37.37 31.73
C GLU A 415 -22.16 36.39 31.64
N PHE A 416 -22.29 35.53 32.64
CA PHE A 416 -23.38 34.58 32.79
C PHE A 416 -24.23 35.00 33.99
N SER A 417 -25.54 35.14 33.78
CA SER A 417 -26.48 35.63 34.79
C SER A 417 -26.61 34.68 35.98
N GLU A 418 -26.69 33.38 35.71
CA GLU A 418 -26.74 32.33 36.72
C GLU A 418 -25.84 31.15 36.31
N ALA A 419 -24.96 30.75 37.21
CA ALA A 419 -24.19 29.51 37.13
C ALA A 419 -24.07 28.90 38.53
N SER A 420 -23.88 27.58 38.59
CA SER A 420 -23.60 26.91 39.86
C SER A 420 -22.13 26.51 39.96
N CYS A 421 -21.50 26.90 41.05
CA CYS A 421 -20.11 26.60 41.36
C CYS A 421 -20.06 25.52 42.44
N LEU A 422 -19.23 24.50 42.23
CA LEU A 422 -18.91 23.45 43.19
C LEU A 422 -17.41 23.44 43.45
N ILE A 423 -17.01 23.59 44.71
CA ILE A 423 -15.64 23.35 45.14
C ILE A 423 -15.65 22.15 46.09
N CYS A 424 -14.76 21.20 45.85
CA CYS A 424 -14.52 20.11 46.79
C CYS A 424 -13.08 20.10 47.28
N ASP A 425 -12.89 19.60 48.51
CA ASP A 425 -11.61 19.52 49.21
C ASP A 425 -11.52 18.23 50.04
N ILE A 426 -10.31 17.69 50.18
CA ILE A 426 -9.98 16.57 51.04
C ILE A 426 -9.50 17.11 52.41
N PRO A 427 -10.34 17.20 53.44
CA PRO A 427 -10.03 17.84 54.74
C PRO A 427 -8.76 17.32 55.44
N TYR A 428 -8.45 16.03 55.27
CA TYR A 428 -7.33 15.37 55.93
C TYR A 428 -6.13 15.14 55.00
N PHE A 429 -6.06 15.85 53.87
CA PHE A 429 -5.00 15.66 52.87
C PHE A 429 -3.58 15.81 53.44
N ASN A 430 -3.36 16.75 54.38
CA ASN A 430 -2.07 16.91 55.06
C ASN A 430 -1.63 15.64 55.81
N ILE A 431 -2.57 14.92 56.44
CA ILE A 431 -2.29 13.67 57.13
C ILE A 431 -1.92 12.59 56.12
N ILE A 432 -2.66 12.50 55.01
CA ILE A 432 -2.41 11.53 53.94
C ILE A 432 -1.01 11.76 53.34
N ASN A 433 -0.67 13.01 53.04
CA ASN A 433 0.62 13.38 52.46
C ASN A 433 1.81 13.13 53.41
N ASN A 434 1.60 13.24 54.73
CA ASN A 434 2.64 12.97 55.73
C ASN A 434 2.81 11.48 56.04
N THR A 435 1.78 10.66 55.83
CA THR A 435 1.78 9.23 56.20
C THR A 435 2.09 8.30 55.03
N CYS A 436 1.61 8.63 53.83
CA CYS A 436 1.78 7.83 52.63
C CYS A 436 3.03 8.23 51.85
N SER A 437 3.56 7.31 51.05
CA SER A 437 4.63 7.67 50.11
C SER A 437 4.10 8.58 49.00
N PRO A 438 4.93 9.50 48.44
CA PRO A 438 4.49 10.37 47.34
C PRO A 438 3.93 9.61 46.13
N LYS A 439 4.43 8.38 45.87
CA LYS A 439 3.93 7.53 44.78
C LYS A 439 2.52 7.02 45.06
N GLU A 440 2.24 6.61 46.28
CA GLU A 440 0.89 6.16 46.69
C GLU A 440 -0.11 7.31 46.64
N VAL A 441 0.28 8.50 47.10
CA VAL A 441 -0.56 9.71 47.00
C VAL A 441 -0.86 10.04 45.54
N MET A 442 0.14 10.01 44.66
CA MET A 442 -0.06 10.29 43.22
C MET A 442 -1.01 9.29 42.54
N ASN A 443 -0.89 8.00 42.86
CA ASN A 443 -1.80 6.99 42.34
C ASN A 443 -3.24 7.22 42.83
N LEU A 444 -3.41 7.43 44.14
CA LEU A 444 -4.71 7.73 44.74
C LEU A 444 -5.37 8.95 44.10
N MET A 445 -4.61 10.04 43.90
CA MET A 445 -5.13 11.26 43.25
C MET A 445 -5.49 11.02 41.78
N THR A 446 -4.72 10.20 41.06
CA THR A 446 -5.02 9.86 39.67
C THR A 446 -6.35 9.09 39.57
N ASP A 447 -6.57 8.13 40.47
CA ASP A 447 -7.82 7.35 40.49
C ASP A 447 -9.04 8.21 40.86
N ILE A 448 -8.88 9.11 41.84
CA ILE A 448 -9.93 10.06 42.22
C ILE A 448 -10.25 11.02 41.07
N PHE A 449 -9.24 11.57 40.38
CA PHE A 449 -9.48 12.50 39.28
C PHE A 449 -10.15 11.82 38.06
N ASN A 450 -9.77 10.58 37.75
CA ASN A 450 -10.41 9.82 36.67
C ASN A 450 -11.90 9.56 36.95
N THR A 451 -12.25 9.24 38.20
CA THR A 451 -13.66 9.05 38.60
C THR A 451 -14.43 10.37 38.58
N TYR A 452 -13.80 11.47 39.00
CA TYR A 452 -14.42 12.81 38.93
C TYR A 452 -14.71 13.21 37.50
N GLU A 453 -13.73 13.08 36.59
CA GLU A 453 -13.89 13.46 35.18
C GLU A 453 -15.02 12.70 34.50
N SER A 454 -15.17 11.40 34.81
CA SER A 454 -16.28 10.58 34.30
C SER A 454 -17.65 11.12 34.74
N LEU A 455 -17.81 11.49 36.01
CA LEU A 455 -19.06 12.06 36.53
C LEU A 455 -19.33 13.47 36.00
N ILE A 456 -18.29 14.30 35.86
CA ILE A 456 -18.39 15.67 35.35
C ILE A 456 -18.92 15.67 33.92
N LEU A 457 -18.43 14.75 33.08
CA LEU A 457 -18.91 14.56 31.72
C LEU A 457 -20.38 14.13 31.70
N PHE A 458 -20.79 13.21 32.59
CA PHE A 458 -22.17 12.74 32.68
C PHE A 458 -23.18 13.87 32.99
N TYR A 459 -22.81 14.79 33.88
CA TYR A 459 -23.65 15.94 34.25
C TYR A 459 -23.42 17.20 33.41
N ASN A 460 -22.74 17.10 32.26
CA ASN A 460 -22.40 18.22 31.37
C ASN A 460 -21.83 19.43 32.14
N SER A 461 -21.00 19.15 33.14
CA SER A 461 -20.34 20.17 33.96
C SER A 461 -18.91 20.38 33.46
N HIS A 462 -18.29 21.50 33.81
CA HIS A 462 -16.94 21.84 33.34
C HIS A 462 -15.96 21.93 34.51
N LYS A 463 -14.83 21.23 34.40
CA LYS A 463 -13.67 21.36 35.29
C LYS A 463 -12.93 22.66 34.98
N VAL A 464 -12.79 23.56 35.95
CA VAL A 464 -12.11 24.84 35.72
C VAL A 464 -10.64 24.74 36.12
N VAL A 465 -10.39 24.37 37.38
CA VAL A 465 -9.04 24.22 37.94
C VAL A 465 -9.05 23.09 38.98
N SER A 466 -7.96 22.34 39.01
CA SER A 466 -7.63 21.41 40.10
C SER A 466 -6.32 21.86 40.76
N PHE A 467 -6.34 22.01 42.07
CA PHE A 467 -5.15 22.08 42.92
C PHE A 467 -5.09 20.80 43.76
N MET A 468 -3.90 20.45 44.26
CA MET A 468 -3.57 19.14 44.87
C MET A 468 -4.72 18.45 45.62
N ASP A 469 -5.37 19.13 46.55
CA ASP A 469 -6.48 18.66 47.38
C ASP A 469 -7.85 19.23 46.99
N THR A 470 -7.87 20.28 46.17
CA THR A 470 -9.07 21.07 45.86
C THR A 470 -9.47 21.02 44.38
N TYR A 471 -10.74 20.78 44.13
CA TYR A 471 -11.26 20.60 42.77
C TYR A 471 -12.44 21.55 42.52
N PHE A 472 -12.35 22.36 41.47
CA PHE A 472 -13.35 23.38 41.14
C PHE A 472 -14.09 23.04 39.84
N ILE A 473 -15.40 22.88 39.96
CA ILE A 473 -16.33 22.50 38.90
C ILE A 473 -17.41 23.58 38.78
N VAL A 474 -17.83 23.89 37.55
CA VAL A 474 -18.94 24.80 37.28
C VAL A 474 -19.94 24.16 36.33
N CYS A 475 -21.23 24.39 36.58
CA CYS A 475 -22.34 23.97 35.74
C CYS A 475 -23.11 25.20 35.24
N GLY A 476 -23.60 25.15 34.01
CA GLY A 476 -24.24 26.29 33.32
C GLY A 476 -23.27 27.19 32.54
N VAL A 477 -22.00 26.78 32.39
CA VAL A 477 -20.95 27.50 31.66
C VAL A 477 -20.07 26.46 30.94
N PRO A 478 -19.71 26.64 29.65
CA PRO A 478 -19.99 27.79 28.78
C PRO A 478 -21.42 27.83 28.23
N ASP A 479 -22.12 26.70 28.25
CA ASP A 479 -23.50 26.59 27.80
C ASP A 479 -24.46 26.87 28.95
N GLU A 480 -25.31 27.88 28.77
CA GLU A 480 -26.35 28.23 29.73
C GLU A 480 -27.36 27.08 29.82
N GLN A 481 -27.43 26.44 31.00
CA GLN A 481 -28.35 25.34 31.28
C GLN A 481 -29.36 25.80 32.32
N THR A 482 -30.66 25.56 32.10
CA THR A 482 -31.70 25.91 33.09
C THR A 482 -31.59 25.08 34.37
N ASN A 483 -31.26 23.79 34.25
CA ASN A 483 -31.12 22.87 35.38
C ASN A 483 -29.67 22.80 35.93
N HIS A 484 -28.93 23.91 35.89
CA HIS A 484 -27.54 23.94 36.34
C HIS A 484 -27.40 23.59 37.84
N ALA A 485 -28.37 24.00 38.66
CA ALA A 485 -28.35 23.78 40.10
C ALA A 485 -28.68 22.32 40.48
N GLY A 486 -29.66 21.69 39.82
CA GLY A 486 -30.00 20.29 40.06
C GLY A 486 -28.87 19.35 39.62
N ASN A 487 -28.30 19.59 38.43
CA ASN A 487 -27.19 18.81 37.90
C ASN A 487 -25.97 18.85 38.83
N ILE A 488 -25.60 20.02 39.35
CA ILE A 488 -24.42 20.12 40.21
C ILE A 488 -24.64 19.48 41.59
N MET A 489 -25.87 19.48 42.11
CA MET A 489 -26.20 18.82 43.37
C MET A 489 -26.19 17.30 43.23
N ASN A 490 -26.72 16.77 42.12
CA ASN A 490 -26.60 15.36 41.79
C ASN A 490 -25.12 14.95 41.60
N LEU A 491 -24.34 15.77 40.90
CA LEU A 491 -22.89 15.58 40.76
C LEU A 491 -22.22 15.53 42.14
N ALA A 492 -22.55 16.43 43.07
CA ALA A 492 -21.99 16.45 44.41
C ALA A 492 -22.28 15.17 45.19
N LEU A 493 -23.51 14.64 45.10
CA LEU A 493 -23.89 13.36 45.70
C LEU A 493 -23.11 12.20 45.09
N GLY A 494 -22.96 12.19 43.76
CA GLY A 494 -22.18 11.18 43.03
C GLY A 494 -20.69 11.19 43.40
N LEU A 495 -20.08 12.38 43.51
CA LEU A 495 -18.70 12.57 43.93
C LEU A 495 -18.50 12.04 45.36
N LEU A 496 -19.39 12.38 46.29
CA LEU A 496 -19.30 11.92 47.68
C LEU A 496 -19.41 10.38 47.77
N TRP A 497 -20.24 9.75 46.94
CA TRP A 497 -20.38 8.30 46.88
C TRP A 497 -19.12 7.60 46.34
N GLN A 498 -18.63 8.04 45.17
CA GLN A 498 -17.48 7.42 44.52
C GLN A 498 -16.22 7.52 45.39
N VAL A 499 -16.02 8.66 46.05
CA VAL A 499 -14.86 8.90 46.91
C VAL A 499 -14.79 7.95 48.10
N LYS A 500 -15.95 7.60 48.67
CA LYS A 500 -16.01 6.65 49.79
C LYS A 500 -15.54 5.25 49.44
N GLN A 501 -15.54 4.88 48.16
CA GLN A 501 -15.06 3.58 47.71
C GLN A 501 -13.52 3.50 47.74
N PHE A 502 -12.84 4.64 47.75
CA PHE A 502 -11.38 4.69 47.85
C PHE A 502 -10.92 4.65 49.30
N CYS A 503 -10.11 3.65 49.63
CA CYS A 503 -9.41 3.56 50.90
C CYS A 503 -8.03 4.19 50.80
N VAL A 504 -7.67 5.02 51.78
CA VAL A 504 -6.32 5.59 51.85
C VAL A 504 -5.32 4.48 52.20
N PRO A 505 -4.22 4.32 51.42
CA PRO A 505 -3.20 3.33 51.72
C PRO A 505 -2.61 3.57 53.12
N ILE A 506 -2.22 2.50 53.82
CA ILE A 506 -1.67 2.49 55.20
C ILE A 506 -2.71 2.85 56.29
N ILE A 507 -3.46 3.94 56.14
CA ILE A 507 -4.49 4.35 57.12
C ILE A 507 -5.69 3.41 57.07
N ASN A 508 -5.99 2.85 55.88
CA ASN A 508 -7.10 1.93 55.62
C ASN A 508 -8.46 2.49 56.07
N LEU A 509 -8.66 3.80 55.87
CA LEU A 509 -9.92 4.49 56.09
C LEU A 509 -10.48 5.01 54.76
N PRO A 510 -11.82 5.03 54.58
CA PRO A 510 -12.45 5.58 53.39
C PRO A 510 -12.18 7.08 53.31
N LEU A 511 -11.94 7.60 52.10
CA LEU A 511 -11.65 9.03 51.94
C LEU A 511 -12.90 9.87 52.22
N LEU A 512 -12.73 10.97 52.95
CA LEU A 512 -13.79 11.94 53.22
C LEU A 512 -13.60 13.16 52.34
N LEU A 513 -14.70 13.64 51.75
CA LEU A 513 -14.73 14.85 50.94
C LEU A 513 -15.56 15.92 51.64
N ARG A 514 -15.16 17.18 51.49
CA ARG A 514 -16.01 18.35 51.78
C ARG A 514 -16.40 18.99 50.48
N ILE A 515 -17.69 19.29 50.30
CA ILE A 515 -18.18 19.93 49.09
C ILE A 515 -18.94 21.20 49.48
N SER A 516 -18.73 22.30 48.76
CA SER A 516 -19.54 23.51 48.83
C SER A 516 -20.16 23.86 47.49
N ILE A 517 -21.40 24.31 47.52
CA ILE A 517 -22.16 24.69 46.32
C ILE A 517 -22.81 26.05 46.53
N HIS A 518 -22.56 26.95 45.57
CA HIS A 518 -23.21 28.25 45.50
C HIS A 518 -23.58 28.62 44.07
N SER A 519 -24.75 29.24 43.90
CA SER A 519 -25.25 29.70 42.61
C SER A 519 -25.30 31.22 42.57
N GLY A 520 -24.93 31.80 41.44
CA GLY A 520 -24.94 33.24 41.23
C GLY A 520 -24.30 33.63 39.89
N PRO A 521 -24.17 34.93 39.61
CA PRO A 521 -23.56 35.41 38.38
C PRO A 521 -22.06 35.13 38.36
N VAL A 522 -21.52 34.79 37.19
CA VAL A 522 -20.09 34.53 36.97
C VAL A 522 -19.61 35.16 35.67
N VAL A 523 -18.34 35.55 35.63
CA VAL A 523 -17.68 36.01 34.41
C VAL A 523 -16.70 34.93 33.99
N ALA A 524 -16.87 34.41 32.77
CA ALA A 524 -15.98 33.39 32.23
C ALA A 524 -15.21 33.93 31.02
N GLY A 525 -13.93 33.60 30.95
CA GLY A 525 -13.06 34.09 29.89
C GLY A 525 -11.79 33.26 29.77
N ILE A 526 -11.02 33.59 28.74
CA ILE A 526 -9.74 32.95 28.47
C ILE A 526 -8.62 33.79 29.08
N VAL A 527 -7.67 33.13 29.74
CA VAL A 527 -6.44 33.75 30.24
C VAL A 527 -5.22 33.06 29.63
N GLY A 528 -4.28 33.86 29.13
CA GLY A 528 -3.00 33.41 28.60
C GLY A 528 -2.96 33.32 27.07
N SER A 529 -1.78 33.60 26.50
CA SER A 529 -1.55 33.54 25.04
C SER A 529 -0.92 32.22 24.60
N LYS A 530 0.10 31.75 25.32
CA LYS A 530 0.80 30.48 25.01
C LYS A 530 0.15 29.26 25.68
N LYS A 531 -0.31 29.43 26.92
CA LYS A 531 -1.04 28.41 27.68
C LYS A 531 -2.40 28.99 28.00
N ILE A 532 -3.34 28.71 27.10
CA ILE A 532 -4.72 29.16 27.17
C ILE A 532 -5.40 28.39 28.31
N ARG A 533 -6.03 29.11 29.24
CA ARG A 533 -6.84 28.52 30.32
C ARG A 533 -8.21 29.14 30.31
N TYR A 534 -9.23 28.31 30.49
CA TYR A 534 -10.58 28.80 30.74
C TYR A 534 -10.71 29.13 32.22
N CYS A 535 -10.97 30.39 32.53
CA CYS A 535 -11.02 30.89 33.89
C CYS A 535 -12.40 31.47 34.20
N ILE A 536 -12.87 31.22 35.41
CA ILE A 536 -14.14 31.72 35.93
C ILE A 536 -13.84 32.60 37.13
N LEU A 537 -14.34 33.82 37.10
CA LEU A 537 -14.16 34.85 38.11
C LEU A 537 -15.52 35.37 38.57
N GLY A 538 -15.57 35.92 39.78
CA GLY A 538 -16.76 36.57 40.31
C GLY A 538 -16.92 36.33 41.80
N ASN A 539 -17.82 37.12 42.41
CA ASN A 539 -18.12 37.01 43.84
C ASN A 539 -18.69 35.63 44.22
N THR A 540 -19.36 34.97 43.27
CA THR A 540 -19.89 33.60 43.42
C THR A 540 -18.78 32.59 43.72
N VAL A 541 -17.63 32.69 43.04
CA VAL A 541 -16.48 31.79 43.26
C VAL A 541 -15.92 32.01 44.68
N ASN A 542 -15.71 33.26 45.07
CA ASN A 542 -15.19 33.62 46.40
C ASN A 542 -16.15 33.18 47.51
N THR A 543 -17.45 33.35 47.31
CA THR A 543 -18.49 32.89 48.24
C THR A 543 -18.48 31.37 48.38
N THR A 544 -18.34 30.63 47.27
CA THR A 544 -18.23 29.16 47.28
C THR A 544 -17.02 28.69 48.09
N LYS A 545 -15.88 29.37 47.93
CA LYS A 545 -14.63 29.10 48.67
C LYS A 545 -14.78 29.40 50.16
N THR A 546 -15.42 30.51 50.53
CA THR A 546 -15.70 30.82 51.94
C THR A 546 -16.64 29.79 52.56
N LEU A 547 -17.70 29.37 51.84
CA LEU A 547 -18.64 28.35 52.31
C LEU A 547 -17.95 27.00 52.56
N LEU A 548 -16.96 26.63 51.74
CA LEU A 548 -16.18 25.40 51.90
C LEU A 548 -15.45 25.34 53.25
N ASN A 549 -14.84 26.45 53.67
CA ASN A 549 -14.12 26.53 54.94
C ASN A 549 -15.02 26.27 56.15
N HIS A 550 -16.32 26.57 56.01
CA HIS A 550 -17.30 26.29 57.05
C HIS A 550 -17.88 24.88 56.95
N CYS A 551 -17.67 24.13 55.88
CA CYS A 551 -18.25 22.80 55.67
C CYS A 551 -17.63 21.73 56.59
N GLU A 552 -18.46 20.82 57.10
CA GLU A 552 -18.03 19.65 57.88
C GLU A 552 -17.51 18.53 56.96
N PRO A 553 -16.47 17.76 57.36
CA PRO A 553 -16.02 16.57 56.64
C PRO A 553 -17.14 15.57 56.34
N GLY A 554 -17.23 15.11 55.09
CA GLY A 554 -18.23 14.15 54.65
C GLY A 554 -19.61 14.75 54.34
N LYS A 555 -19.77 16.08 54.38
CA LYS A 555 -21.03 16.76 54.09
C LYS A 555 -20.91 17.69 52.88
N ILE A 556 -22.08 18.01 52.32
CA ILE A 556 -22.24 18.94 51.19
C ILE A 556 -22.95 20.18 51.72
N ILE A 557 -22.28 21.33 51.75
CA ILE A 557 -22.90 22.61 52.13
C ILE A 557 -23.44 23.32 50.89
N VAL A 558 -24.72 23.72 50.95
CA VAL A 558 -25.45 24.36 49.88
C VAL A 558 -25.94 25.73 50.34
N SER A 559 -25.70 26.75 49.52
CA SER A 559 -26.21 28.10 49.77
C SER A 559 -27.72 28.20 49.54
N ASN A 560 -28.38 29.16 50.20
CA ASN A 560 -29.80 29.44 49.94
C ASN A 560 -30.08 29.78 48.46
N ALA A 561 -29.15 30.46 47.78
CA ALA A 561 -29.29 30.80 46.37
C ALA A 561 -29.40 29.54 45.50
N THR A 562 -28.54 28.53 45.74
CA THR A 562 -28.59 27.26 45.02
C THR A 562 -29.87 26.50 45.27
N LYS A 563 -30.34 26.46 46.53
CA LYS A 563 -31.61 25.82 46.88
C LYS A 563 -32.80 26.46 46.14
N LEU A 564 -32.84 27.79 46.08
CA LEU A 564 -33.89 28.51 45.35
C LEU A 564 -33.80 28.27 43.84
N SER A 565 -32.60 28.29 43.25
CA SER A 565 -32.42 27.98 41.82
C SER A 565 -32.86 26.55 41.49
N ALA A 566 -32.55 25.57 42.35
CA ALA A 566 -32.99 24.19 42.16
C ALA A 566 -34.52 24.08 42.22
N MET A 567 -35.16 24.60 43.29
CA MET A 567 -36.61 24.57 43.43
C MET A 567 -37.38 25.22 42.27
N LYS A 568 -36.75 26.15 41.55
CA LYS A 568 -37.38 26.87 40.43
C LYS A 568 -37.29 26.13 39.10
N TYR A 569 -36.22 25.35 38.88
CA TYR A 569 -35.88 24.83 37.55
C TYR A 569 -35.62 23.32 37.48
N SER A 570 -35.41 22.64 38.61
CA SER A 570 -35.19 21.20 38.65
C SER A 570 -36.46 20.45 39.04
N ASP A 571 -36.80 19.41 38.30
CA ASP A 571 -37.85 18.45 38.68
C ASP A 571 -37.44 17.54 39.86
N ASP A 572 -36.16 17.56 40.24
CA ASP A 572 -35.61 16.78 41.34
C ASP A 572 -35.95 17.40 42.71
N GLU A 573 -36.49 16.58 43.61
CA GLU A 573 -36.75 16.96 45.00
C GLU A 573 -35.55 16.58 45.88
N PHE A 574 -34.98 17.56 46.58
CA PHE A 574 -33.80 17.35 47.44
C PHE A 574 -34.13 17.52 48.92
N GLU A 575 -33.57 16.66 49.77
CA GLU A 575 -33.65 16.79 51.22
C GLU A 575 -32.52 17.67 51.77
N PHE A 576 -32.90 18.70 52.52
CA PHE A 576 -31.98 19.70 53.08
C PHE A 576 -32.08 19.79 54.60
N GLN A 577 -30.96 19.65 55.30
CA GLN A 577 -30.86 19.93 56.73
C GLN A 577 -30.39 21.36 56.95
N VAL A 578 -31.08 22.13 57.80
CA VAL A 578 -30.70 23.52 58.10
C VAL A 578 -29.42 23.54 58.95
N LYS A 579 -28.38 24.21 58.47
CA LYS A 579 -27.14 24.43 59.24
C LYS A 579 -27.17 25.74 60.03
N GLY A 580 -27.73 26.79 59.42
CA GLY A 580 -27.78 28.14 59.98
C GLY A 580 -27.12 29.17 59.07
N PHE A 581 -26.87 30.36 59.62
CA PHE A 581 -26.26 31.48 58.90
C PHE A 581 -24.74 31.40 58.95
N VAL A 582 -24.10 31.50 57.78
CA VAL A 582 -22.64 31.58 57.64
C VAL A 582 -22.27 32.99 57.19
N GLN A 583 -21.33 33.61 57.89
CA GLN A 583 -20.81 34.93 57.55
C GLN A 583 -19.82 34.80 56.37
N ILE A 584 -20.17 35.35 55.20
CA ILE A 584 -19.28 35.31 54.02
C ILE A 584 -18.33 36.51 54.01
N CYS A 585 -18.89 37.70 54.26
CA CYS A 585 -18.17 38.98 54.30
C CYS A 585 -18.56 39.72 55.57
N SER A 586 -17.83 40.78 55.96
CA SER A 586 -18.14 41.59 57.15
C SER A 586 -19.59 42.07 57.25
N LYS A 587 -20.29 42.23 56.10
CA LYS A 587 -21.67 42.73 56.03
C LYS A 587 -22.72 41.71 55.56
N ASN A 588 -22.32 40.54 55.05
CA ASN A 588 -23.25 39.60 54.42
C ASN A 588 -23.16 38.21 55.06
N ALA A 589 -24.31 37.74 55.57
CA ALA A 589 -24.51 36.37 56.01
C ALA A 589 -25.52 35.68 55.08
N THR A 590 -25.25 34.42 54.72
CA THR A 590 -26.18 33.59 53.93
C THR A 590 -26.68 32.43 54.75
N CYS A 591 -27.97 32.11 54.61
CA CYS A 591 -28.52 30.86 55.12
C CYS A 591 -27.93 29.68 54.33
N THR A 592 -27.50 28.65 55.06
CA THR A 592 -26.85 27.47 54.49
C THR A 592 -27.57 26.20 54.93
N PHE A 593 -27.55 25.21 54.04
CA PHE A 593 -28.18 23.92 54.21
C PHE A 593 -27.14 22.83 53.96
N TYR A 594 -27.26 21.69 54.63
CA TYR A 594 -26.60 20.46 54.22
C TYR A 594 -27.52 19.69 53.27
N LEU A 595 -26.98 19.24 52.14
CA LEU A 595 -27.69 18.36 51.22
C LEU A 595 -27.51 16.91 51.68
N GLU A 596 -28.62 16.20 51.95
CA GLU A 596 -28.58 14.83 52.46
C GLU A 596 -28.83 13.78 51.38
N LYS A 597 -29.92 13.93 50.61
CA LYS A 597 -30.29 13.00 49.55
C LYS A 597 -31.12 13.65 48.45
N ASN A 598 -31.16 13.01 47.30
CA ASN A 598 -32.16 13.27 46.27
C ASN A 598 -33.32 12.27 46.47
N LEU A 599 -34.55 12.76 46.53
CA LEU A 599 -35.77 11.96 46.73
C LEU A 599 -36.26 11.33 45.43
N THR A 600 -35.84 11.83 44.27
CA THR A 600 -36.28 11.34 42.95
C THR A 600 -35.36 10.28 42.37
N LYS A 601 -34.04 10.39 42.61
CA LYS A 601 -33.01 9.54 41.98
C LYS A 601 -32.27 8.68 42.98
N SER A 602 -32.07 7.42 42.63
CA SER A 602 -31.22 6.51 43.39
C SER A 602 -29.74 6.81 43.20
N ILE A 603 -28.88 6.38 44.13
CA ILE A 603 -27.43 6.58 44.02
C ILE A 603 -26.85 5.95 42.74
N ASN A 604 -27.44 4.84 42.28
CA ASN A 604 -27.00 4.11 41.08
C ASN A 604 -27.32 4.91 39.82
N GLU A 605 -28.48 5.55 39.76
CA GLU A 605 -28.85 6.47 38.67
C GLU A 605 -27.95 7.70 38.65
N ILE A 606 -27.54 8.20 39.83
CA ILE A 606 -26.64 9.34 39.93
C ILE A 606 -25.23 9.00 39.43
N THR A 607 -24.78 7.77 39.67
CA THR A 607 -23.40 7.34 39.36
C THR A 607 -23.27 6.58 38.06
N ASN A 608 -24.38 6.29 37.39
CA ASN A 608 -24.46 5.58 36.11
C ASN A 608 -23.70 4.24 36.10
N ILE A 609 -23.76 3.50 37.22
CA ILE A 609 -23.16 2.17 37.35
C ILE A 609 -24.18 1.17 36.77
N SER A 610 -23.81 0.45 35.69
CA SER A 610 -24.64 -0.62 35.14
C SER A 610 -24.70 -1.79 36.13
N ASN A 611 -25.89 -2.35 36.33
CA ASN A 611 -26.15 -3.46 37.26
C ASN A 611 -25.59 -4.83 36.77
N ASP A 612 -24.37 -4.86 36.24
CA ASP A 612 -23.79 -6.07 35.65
C ASP A 612 -23.09 -6.98 36.68
N ASP A 613 -22.90 -6.53 37.91
CA ASP A 613 -22.39 -7.37 38.99
C ASP A 613 -23.53 -7.90 39.87
N GLN A 614 -23.83 -9.19 39.65
CA GLN A 614 -24.73 -10.00 40.44
C GLN A 614 -24.29 -10.04 41.91
N ASP A 615 -25.07 -9.44 42.80
CA ASP A 615 -25.25 -9.95 44.15
C ASP A 615 -26.74 -9.93 44.51
N ASN A 616 -27.26 -11.14 44.72
CA ASN A 616 -28.61 -11.43 45.18
C ASN A 616 -28.74 -10.97 46.64
N ASP A 617 -29.21 -9.74 46.87
CA ASP A 617 -29.94 -9.44 48.10
C ASP A 617 -31.06 -8.44 47.83
N SER A 618 -32.27 -8.95 47.97
CA SER A 618 -33.54 -8.27 47.80
C SER A 618 -33.80 -7.28 48.95
N GLN A 619 -33.17 -6.11 48.87
CA GLN A 619 -33.64 -4.86 49.47
C GLN A 619 -32.90 -3.71 48.78
N ILE A 620 -33.57 -3.01 47.86
CA ILE A 620 -33.04 -1.80 47.21
C ILE A 620 -32.90 -0.73 48.30
N HIS A 621 -31.75 -0.74 48.96
CA HIS A 621 -31.34 0.25 49.94
C HIS A 621 -30.88 1.46 49.13
N ASP A 622 -31.50 2.62 49.37
CA ASP A 622 -31.33 3.90 48.65
C ASP A 622 -29.87 4.44 48.59
N GLY A 623 -28.85 3.71 49.06
CA GLY A 623 -27.44 4.08 49.04
C GLY A 623 -27.07 5.20 50.01
N TYR A 624 -27.93 6.22 50.16
CA TYR A 624 -27.70 7.44 50.96
C TYR A 624 -27.38 7.15 52.43
N SER A 625 -27.88 6.04 52.99
CA SER A 625 -27.53 5.64 54.37
C SER A 625 -26.02 5.50 54.62
N ARG A 626 -25.23 5.10 53.61
CA ARG A 626 -23.77 4.99 53.74
C ARG A 626 -23.05 6.33 53.55
N LEU A 627 -23.67 7.33 52.94
CA LEU A 627 -23.04 8.65 52.74
C LEU A 627 -22.76 9.36 54.08
N ASN A 628 -23.68 9.25 55.05
CA ASN A 628 -23.59 9.94 56.33
C ASN A 628 -23.11 9.06 57.51
N SER A 629 -22.23 8.08 57.24
CA SER A 629 -21.64 7.24 58.30
C SER A 629 -20.84 8.08 59.32
N LEU A 630 -21.41 8.27 60.51
CA LEU A 630 -20.76 8.88 61.67
C LEU A 630 -19.51 8.09 62.11
N ALA A 631 -19.41 6.81 61.76
CA ALA A 631 -18.28 5.97 62.09
C ALA A 631 -17.01 6.42 61.35
N ASP A 632 -17.12 6.76 60.07
CA ASP A 632 -15.99 7.19 59.23
C ASP A 632 -15.40 8.50 59.76
N ILE A 633 -16.28 9.46 60.12
CA ILE A 633 -15.89 10.76 60.68
C ILE A 633 -15.14 10.57 62.01
N ARG A 634 -15.66 9.72 62.90
CA ARG A 634 -15.00 9.41 64.18
C ARG A 634 -13.66 8.72 63.98
N ALA A 635 -13.56 7.82 63.00
CA ALA A 635 -12.30 7.13 62.69
C ALA A 635 -11.22 8.12 62.21
N TRP A 636 -11.57 9.07 61.35
CA TRP A 636 -10.66 10.13 60.92
C TRP A 636 -10.28 11.10 62.03
N GLN A 637 -11.22 11.46 62.90
CA GLN A 637 -10.91 12.28 64.09
C GLN A 637 -9.91 11.58 65.01
N LEU A 638 -10.08 10.26 65.22
CA LEU A 638 -9.16 9.46 66.02
C LEU A 638 -7.78 9.34 65.35
N ALA A 639 -7.74 9.20 64.02
CA ALA A 639 -6.50 9.21 63.25
C ALA A 639 -5.77 10.56 63.35
N ASP A 640 -6.48 11.70 63.23
CA ASP A 640 -5.91 13.04 63.37
C ASP A 640 -5.33 13.28 64.77
N VAL A 641 -6.05 12.88 65.83
CA VAL A 641 -5.55 12.95 67.21
C VAL A 641 -4.29 12.09 67.38
N ASN A 642 -4.28 10.88 66.81
CA ASN A 642 -3.12 9.99 66.90
C ASN A 642 -1.89 10.56 66.17
N VAL A 643 -2.07 11.16 64.99
CA VAL A 643 -0.99 11.77 64.21
C VAL A 643 -0.44 13.01 64.91
N LYS A 644 -1.30 13.91 65.40
CA LYS A 644 -0.88 15.06 66.23
C LYS A 644 -0.13 14.64 67.49
N ARG A 645 -0.59 13.56 68.14
CA ARG A 645 0.11 12.98 69.30
C ARG A 645 1.49 12.43 68.91
N GLN A 646 1.63 11.80 67.76
CA GLN A 646 2.93 11.35 67.26
C GLN A 646 3.84 12.53 66.91
N GLU A 647 3.34 13.57 66.25
CA GLU A 647 4.09 14.79 65.91
C GLU A 647 4.61 15.49 67.17
N SER A 648 3.75 15.69 68.18
CA SER A 648 4.17 16.27 69.47
C SER A 648 5.23 15.45 70.19
N VAL A 649 5.16 14.10 70.15
CA VAL A 649 6.21 13.23 70.70
C VAL A 649 7.51 13.38 69.91
N ILE A 650 7.43 13.45 68.58
CA ILE A 650 8.60 13.64 67.70
C ILE A 650 9.24 15.01 67.96
N ASP A 651 8.45 16.07 68.09
CA ASP A 651 8.95 17.42 68.32
C ASP A 651 9.53 17.57 69.73
N ALA A 652 8.92 16.92 70.74
CA ALA A 652 9.54 16.80 72.07
C ALA A 652 10.91 16.11 71.97
N LEU A 653 11.00 14.98 71.25
CA LEU A 653 12.28 14.27 71.05
C LEU A 653 13.32 15.12 70.29
N LYS A 654 12.90 15.93 69.30
CA LYS A 654 13.81 16.86 68.60
C LYS A 654 14.33 17.97 69.53
N GLN A 655 13.49 18.50 70.42
CA GLN A 655 13.92 19.51 71.39
C GLN A 655 14.98 18.96 72.36
N TYR A 656 14.85 17.70 72.79
CA TYR A 656 15.90 17.03 73.58
C TYR A 656 17.19 16.77 72.78
N HIS A 657 17.11 16.56 71.46
CA HIS A 657 18.29 16.35 70.64
C HIS A 657 19.14 17.62 70.41
N THR A 658 18.60 18.82 70.66
CA THR A 658 19.39 20.06 70.60
C THR A 658 20.20 20.37 71.86
N SER A 659 20.01 19.66 72.98
CA SER A 659 20.66 19.97 74.27
C SER A 659 21.68 18.95 74.78
N ASP A 660 21.82 17.76 74.19
CA ASP A 660 22.51 16.66 74.88
C ASP A 660 23.81 16.20 74.22
N THR A 661 24.92 16.65 74.81
CA THR A 661 26.26 16.03 74.74
C THR A 661 26.33 14.65 75.45
N PHE A 662 25.20 14.01 75.76
CA PHE A 662 25.17 12.76 76.54
C PHE A 662 24.45 11.58 75.85
N ALA A 663 23.90 11.77 74.64
CA ALA A 663 22.87 10.88 74.09
C ALA A 663 23.36 9.64 73.30
N SER A 664 24.67 9.35 73.22
CA SER A 664 25.16 8.21 72.41
C SER A 664 24.65 6.85 72.90
N SER A 665 24.46 6.65 74.21
CA SER A 665 23.94 5.39 74.76
C SER A 665 22.42 5.27 74.64
N THR A 666 21.67 6.38 74.73
CA THR A 666 20.20 6.39 74.67
C THR A 666 19.70 6.27 73.23
N ILE A 667 20.42 6.86 72.26
CA ILE A 667 20.12 6.71 70.83
C ILE A 667 20.21 5.24 70.39
N GLN A 668 21.10 4.46 71.00
CA GLN A 668 21.24 3.04 70.71
C GLN A 668 20.04 2.24 71.23
N LYS A 669 19.56 2.55 72.45
CA LYS A 669 18.33 1.94 73.01
C LYS A 669 17.06 2.31 72.24
N VAL A 670 16.93 3.56 71.76
CA VAL A 670 15.78 3.97 70.94
C VAL A 670 15.83 3.32 69.55
N ARG A 671 17.03 3.15 68.96
CA ARG A 671 17.19 2.39 67.72
C ARG A 671 16.84 0.91 67.89
N GLU A 672 17.20 0.30 69.01
CA GLU A 672 16.79 -1.06 69.36
C GLU A 672 15.27 -1.16 69.55
N PHE A 673 14.65 -0.17 70.20
CA PHE A 673 13.19 -0.14 70.36
C PHE A 673 12.46 0.06 69.02
N LYS A 674 12.98 0.91 68.13
CA LYS A 674 12.42 1.16 66.79
C LYS A 674 12.59 -0.07 65.89
N LYS A 675 13.71 -0.81 66.01
CA LYS A 675 13.88 -2.12 65.37
C LYS A 675 12.88 -3.14 65.92
N ALA A 676 12.79 -3.28 67.25
CA ALA A 676 11.87 -4.21 67.89
C ALA A 676 10.39 -3.94 67.54
N TRP A 677 10.01 -2.68 67.29
CA TRP A 677 8.65 -2.34 66.86
C TRP A 677 8.42 -2.60 65.36
N LYS A 678 9.42 -2.33 64.51
CA LYS A 678 9.36 -2.67 63.07
C LYS A 678 9.33 -4.19 62.85
N ASP A 679 10.07 -4.93 63.67
CA ASP A 679 10.11 -6.40 63.65
C ASP A 679 8.81 -7.02 64.19
N ARG A 680 8.02 -6.30 65.01
CA ARG A 680 6.69 -6.77 65.45
C ARG A 680 5.58 -6.53 64.42
N LEU A 681 5.74 -5.56 63.52
CA LEU A 681 4.74 -5.25 62.48
C LEU A 681 5.05 -5.93 61.13
N ILE A 682 6.23 -6.53 60.97
CA ILE A 682 6.66 -7.13 59.71
C ILE A 682 7.15 -8.55 59.98
N ASN A 683 6.20 -9.48 60.13
CA ASN A 683 6.41 -10.91 60.01
C ASN A 683 5.39 -11.46 59.00
N SER A 684 5.67 -11.28 57.71
CA SER A 684 5.41 -12.28 56.67
C SER A 684 5.93 -11.77 55.33
N CYS A 685 6.89 -12.52 54.78
CA CYS A 685 7.28 -12.60 53.37
C CYS A 685 7.83 -11.32 52.70
N SER A 686 8.90 -11.33 51.91
CA SER A 686 9.90 -12.30 51.50
C SER A 686 11.02 -11.46 50.84
N ARG A 687 12.23 -12.04 50.79
CA ARG A 687 13.53 -11.45 50.46
C ARG A 687 13.71 -11.09 48.98
N ASP A 688 14.76 -10.28 48.78
CA ASP A 688 15.58 -10.06 47.58
C ASP A 688 15.38 -8.67 46.96
N SER A 689 16.36 -7.80 46.68
CA SER A 689 17.78 -7.58 47.04
C SER A 689 18.31 -6.54 46.03
N GLY A 690 19.08 -5.54 46.47
CA GLY A 690 19.89 -4.66 45.60
C GLY A 690 19.27 -3.27 45.35
N ILE A 691 19.97 -2.14 45.37
CA ILE A 691 21.40 -1.84 45.34
C ILE A 691 21.57 -0.36 45.78
N PHE A 692 22.54 -0.14 46.67
CA PHE A 692 23.43 1.01 46.86
C PHE A 692 22.96 2.45 47.18
N THR A 693 23.48 2.89 48.33
CA THR A 693 23.63 4.26 48.89
C THR A 693 24.92 4.95 48.43
N SER A 694 24.93 6.30 48.38
CA SER A 694 26.02 7.27 48.69
C SER A 694 25.98 8.44 47.69
N SER A 695 26.28 9.71 47.97
CA SER A 695 26.55 10.50 49.17
C SER A 695 26.70 11.95 48.66
N THR A 696 26.11 12.91 49.37
CA THR A 696 26.53 14.32 49.54
C THR A 696 27.58 14.91 48.57
N ASN A 697 27.20 15.94 47.79
CA ASN A 697 27.89 17.25 47.83
C ASN A 697 27.20 18.32 46.96
N ASN A 698 27.05 19.49 47.57
CA ASN A 698 27.14 20.85 47.02
C ASN A 698 26.28 21.28 45.82
N GLY A 699 25.51 22.36 46.03
CA GLY A 699 24.98 23.17 44.94
C GLY A 699 23.91 24.17 45.36
N ASN A 700 24.28 25.18 46.15
CA ASN A 700 23.48 26.40 46.31
C ASN A 700 23.40 27.14 44.97
N THR A 701 22.25 27.12 44.28
CA THR A 701 21.81 28.17 43.34
C THR A 701 20.36 27.93 42.91
N SER A 702 19.56 29.02 42.97
CA SER A 702 18.25 29.24 42.32
C SER A 702 17.11 28.28 42.74
N ILE A 703 15.88 28.70 43.00
CA ILE A 703 15.00 29.60 42.25
C ILE A 703 14.00 30.23 43.25
N LYS A 704 13.94 31.56 43.28
CA LYS A 704 12.85 32.32 43.92
C LYS A 704 11.67 32.36 42.94
N GLU A 705 10.70 31.46 43.05
CA GLU A 705 9.40 31.58 42.38
C GLU A 705 8.27 30.99 43.24
N SER A 706 7.82 31.71 44.27
CA SER A 706 6.51 31.45 44.92
C SER A 706 6.06 32.65 45.77
N LYS A 707 5.74 33.78 45.12
CA LYS A 707 5.06 34.93 45.79
C LYS A 707 3.91 35.55 44.95
N ALA A 708 3.38 34.83 43.96
CA ALA A 708 2.36 35.38 43.05
C ALA A 708 0.92 34.89 43.26
N CYS A 709 0.61 34.08 44.29
CA CYS A 709 -0.73 33.52 44.50
C CYS A 709 -1.48 34.08 45.73
N ASN A 710 -1.43 35.41 45.93
CA ASN A 710 -2.31 36.13 46.88
C ASN A 710 -3.39 36.97 46.17
N ILE A 711 -3.75 36.61 44.93
CA ILE A 711 -4.84 37.25 44.17
C ILE A 711 -5.72 36.12 43.59
N MET A 712 -6.54 35.50 44.44
CA MET A 712 -7.79 34.79 44.10
C MET A 712 -8.65 34.60 45.35
#